data_AF-A0A1Z9FBK0-F1
#
_entry.id   AF-A0A1Z9FBK0-F1
#
_cell.length_a   1.000
_cell.length_b   1.000
_cell.length_c   1.000
_cell.angle_alpha   90.00
_cell.angle_beta   90.00
_cell.angle_gamma   90.00
#
_symmetry.space_group_name_H-M   'P 1'
#
loop_
_entity.id
_entity.type
_entity.pdbx_description
1 polymer ?
#
loop_
_entity_poly.entity_id
_entity_poly.type
_entity_poly.pdbx_seq_one_letter_code
_entity_poly.pdbx_strand_id
1 'polypeptide(L)'
;MRFFIVFSTLIAPLLSATLVPMPREIDLGEGKLVVDVQTAVIAPDDLAPQAEVLTAALQKTTGYVHRFRTIKQVARFRYKRAIKLSLSKFEKPEFYRIEITPEGATIQGSDLAGLMHGIQTMAQLLPINDKPLPRALIPAQIIQDWPENPRRIFHLDVNAHLFPTDNLKSLIDWLSFHKLNELHLQLNGDHGWRMESLRFPKLHETGSIRTSTPPFGDPTGSDSTEYAGYYSREKIKELIAHANSRAITVVPTFTFTTGATSLIASYPELGDSPLKVANTWEDRKIGILQTDSTLRFLDELLAEVAELFPAENIRIQGSSSKFHDSLEKIIARHRKKILLSDNIKTTDFSVYSRRKEAELLLAAKLEAEEGFNPVHKVYQWQPAPLSQASLRTRYVHEFAKLQYLVFPRIAAFAEATWLPASNLNYVEFRTRLDSLDKRYRLGKVYASLVYDPPAKKASYDSIITSSIEAREGYSPELIFDGKLDSFFWSLGGLKDNDHLTAEFPWPATGEVTVNTGKNGITAGILESGILELSKDGNTWGSPKELFEGSATLPVPQGTRFVRIRATAPQDEPLIFSELLLTPALLTPVHQEKREVELRFKKKKIELTFKADFSKNPEFRDEVEIARRIFFENWLPLAKRIGTADYPDTPRTFEIESGEPGNLTEAQVKDWVLKRLIPQLQNYPANSPNWIVTGIQARLRGDIAKDPDKRKFKEGGSQTAAFFDWIAKTHREESLIAISQDCRNGSYRETRWKLFTRKSLAELAALYQAAP
;
A
#
# COMPACT_ATOMS: atom_id res chain seq x y z
N MET A 1 -32.29 16.52 35.18
CA MET A 1 -32.36 15.95 33.81
C MET A 1 -31.71 16.93 32.84
N ARG A 2 -30.42 16.75 32.53
CA ARG A 2 -29.69 17.45 31.47
C ARG A 2 -28.78 16.42 30.82
N PHE A 3 -29.17 15.97 29.64
CA PHE A 3 -28.36 15.10 28.79
C PHE A 3 -27.18 15.92 28.25
N PHE A 4 -25.96 15.59 28.67
CA PHE A 4 -24.76 15.99 27.93
C PHE A 4 -24.48 14.88 26.91
N ILE A 5 -24.84 15.15 25.66
CA ILE A 5 -24.36 14.39 24.50
C ILE A 5 -22.89 14.79 24.34
N VAL A 6 -21.99 13.88 24.71
CA VAL A 6 -20.57 14.01 24.37
C VAL A 6 -20.46 13.64 22.89
N PHE A 7 -20.32 14.65 22.04
CA PHE A 7 -19.79 14.48 20.70
C PHE A 7 -18.34 13.99 20.86
N SER A 8 -18.10 12.70 20.63
CA SER A 8 -16.74 12.17 20.44
C SER A 8 -16.21 12.68 19.11
N THR A 9 -15.58 13.84 19.11
CA THR A 9 -14.75 14.27 17.99
C THR A 9 -13.58 13.28 17.87
N LEU A 10 -13.55 12.57 16.73
CA LEU A 10 -12.41 11.78 16.27
C LEU A 10 -11.15 12.66 16.23
N ILE A 11 -10.37 12.62 17.30
CA ILE A 11 -8.94 12.94 17.26
C ILE A 11 -8.24 11.81 18.02
N ALA A 12 -8.20 10.62 17.41
CA ALA A 12 -7.15 9.67 17.77
C ALA A 12 -5.82 10.32 17.36
N PRO A 13 -4.87 10.56 18.28
CA PRO A 13 -3.64 11.26 17.95
C PRO A 13 -2.79 10.38 17.04
N LEU A 14 -2.08 11.02 16.10
CA LEU A 14 -1.19 10.49 15.06
C LEU A 14 -0.24 9.31 15.42
N LEU A 15 -0.15 8.90 16.68
CA LEU A 15 0.81 7.89 17.15
C LEU A 15 0.25 6.48 17.36
N SER A 16 -1.07 6.35 17.57
CA SER A 16 -1.75 5.04 17.41
C SER A 16 -1.63 4.52 15.97
N ALA A 17 -1.35 5.41 15.01
CA ALA A 17 -1.32 5.14 13.57
C ALA A 17 -0.03 4.47 13.04
N THR A 18 0.82 3.87 13.90
CA THR A 18 2.11 3.30 13.44
C THR A 18 2.51 1.94 14.03
N LEU A 19 1.80 1.44 15.05
CA LEU A 19 2.19 0.19 15.73
C LEU A 19 1.70 -1.04 14.96
N VAL A 20 2.57 -2.01 14.71
CA VAL A 20 2.26 -3.29 14.09
C VAL A 20 3.08 -4.41 14.76
N PRO A 21 2.45 -5.37 15.46
CA PRO A 21 1.01 -5.46 15.75
C PRO A 21 0.47 -4.30 16.58
N MET A 22 -0.81 -3.98 16.39
CA MET A 22 -1.56 -3.05 17.24
C MET A 22 -1.70 -3.62 18.68
N PRO A 23 -1.39 -2.84 19.73
CA PRO A 23 -1.57 -3.26 21.11
C PRO A 23 -3.04 -3.39 21.52
N ARG A 24 -3.31 -4.18 22.56
CA ARG A 24 -4.65 -4.33 23.13
C ARG A 24 -5.18 -3.07 23.80
N GLU A 25 -4.35 -2.42 24.62
CA GLU A 25 -4.75 -1.25 25.41
C GLU A 25 -3.73 -0.13 25.28
N ILE A 26 -4.22 1.09 25.02
CA ILE A 26 -3.43 2.32 24.97
C ILE A 26 -4.20 3.43 25.68
N ASP A 27 -3.68 3.90 26.81
CA ASP A 27 -4.19 5.05 27.53
C ASP A 27 -3.29 6.26 27.26
N LEU A 28 -3.85 7.29 26.63
CA LEU A 28 -3.11 8.49 26.26
C LEU A 28 -2.83 9.37 27.48
N GLY A 29 -1.60 9.87 27.59
CA GLY A 29 -1.18 10.82 28.62
C GLY A 29 -0.86 12.20 28.04
N GLU A 30 -0.61 13.16 28.93
CA GLU A 30 -0.21 14.51 28.55
C GLU A 30 1.32 14.67 28.45
N GLY A 31 1.75 15.42 27.43
CA GLY A 31 3.17 15.72 27.22
C GLY A 31 3.92 14.67 26.38
N LYS A 32 5.25 14.80 26.36
CA LYS A 32 6.13 13.96 25.53
C LYS A 32 7.44 13.68 26.26
N LEU A 33 7.86 12.42 26.28
CA LEU A 33 9.22 12.05 26.60
C LEU A 33 10.16 12.54 25.50
N VAL A 34 11.20 13.26 25.90
CA VAL A 34 12.29 13.64 25.00
C VAL A 34 13.40 12.59 25.10
N VAL A 35 13.78 12.00 23.97
CA VAL A 35 14.91 11.08 23.85
C VAL A 35 16.07 11.82 23.17
N ASP A 36 17.18 11.99 23.90
CA ASP A 36 18.41 12.61 23.41
C ASP A 36 19.65 12.01 24.10
N VAL A 37 20.82 12.60 23.89
CA VAL A 37 22.11 12.15 24.46
C VAL A 37 22.10 11.99 26.00
N GLN A 38 21.17 12.63 26.72
CA GLN A 38 21.05 12.52 28.18
C GLN A 38 20.13 11.40 28.64
N THR A 39 19.42 10.74 27.72
CA THR A 39 18.52 9.62 28.02
C THR A 39 19.31 8.33 28.20
N ALA A 40 19.27 7.78 29.42
CA ALA A 40 19.88 6.49 29.74
C ALA A 40 18.86 5.35 29.71
N VAL A 41 19.28 4.17 29.25
CA VAL A 41 18.55 2.92 29.47
C VAL A 41 19.08 2.28 30.75
N ILE A 42 18.20 1.91 31.67
CA ILE A 42 18.58 1.32 32.96
C ILE A 42 17.98 -0.08 33.04
N ALA A 43 18.81 -1.07 33.33
CA ALA A 43 18.38 -2.45 33.47
C ALA A 43 19.21 -3.20 34.53
N PRO A 44 18.66 -4.27 35.12
CA PRO A 44 19.45 -5.33 35.76
C PRO A 44 20.57 -5.91 34.87
N ASP A 45 21.62 -6.46 35.49
CA ASP A 45 22.80 -7.00 34.79
C ASP A 45 22.43 -8.18 33.85
N ASP A 46 21.49 -9.01 34.29
CA ASP A 46 20.96 -10.17 33.56
C ASP A 46 20.06 -9.81 32.38
N LEU A 47 19.67 -8.53 32.26
CA LEU A 47 18.90 -7.99 31.13
C LEU A 47 19.75 -7.14 30.16
N ALA A 48 21.08 -7.24 30.25
CA ALA A 48 21.99 -6.52 29.38
C ALA A 48 21.71 -6.72 27.88
N PRO A 49 21.49 -7.94 27.36
CA PRO A 49 21.21 -8.14 25.94
C PRO A 49 19.94 -7.42 25.46
N GLN A 50 18.89 -7.39 26.29
CA GLN A 50 17.63 -6.70 25.97
C GLN A 50 17.80 -5.19 26.02
N ALA A 51 18.57 -4.69 26.99
CA ALA A 51 18.91 -3.27 27.08
C ALA A 51 19.70 -2.81 25.84
N GLU A 52 20.61 -3.65 25.33
CA GLU A 52 21.37 -3.37 24.12
C GLU A 52 20.48 -3.21 22.88
N VAL A 53 19.47 -4.07 22.71
CA VAL A 53 18.47 -3.94 21.63
C VAL A 53 17.80 -2.56 21.66
N LEU A 54 17.34 -2.12 22.84
CA LEU A 54 16.73 -0.80 22.97
C LEU A 54 17.73 0.31 22.67
N THR A 55 18.95 0.25 23.22
CA THR A 55 19.95 1.30 22.98
C THR A 55 20.35 1.41 21.50
N ALA A 56 20.39 0.30 20.77
CA ALA A 56 20.63 0.30 19.33
C ALA A 56 19.50 1.01 18.57
N ALA A 57 18.23 0.78 18.96
CA ALA A 57 17.10 1.51 18.39
C ALA A 57 17.17 3.02 18.68
N LEU A 58 17.48 3.41 19.92
CA LEU A 58 17.68 4.83 20.28
C LEU A 58 18.81 5.45 19.46
N GLN A 59 19.95 4.77 19.33
CA GLN A 59 21.10 5.25 18.55
C GLN A 59 20.77 5.41 17.08
N LYS A 60 20.02 4.47 16.48
CA LYS A 60 19.56 4.58 15.09
C LYS A 60 18.65 5.80 14.90
N THR A 61 17.78 6.09 15.86
CA THR A 61 16.87 7.25 15.80
C THR A 61 17.57 8.57 16.07
N THR A 62 18.42 8.67 17.09
CA THR A 62 19.00 9.94 17.55
C THR A 62 20.34 10.28 16.89
N GLY A 63 21.09 9.27 16.44
CA GLY A 63 22.47 9.41 15.97
C GLY A 63 23.51 9.48 17.10
N TYR A 64 23.09 9.43 18.37
CA TYR A 64 23.99 9.42 19.52
C TYR A 64 24.28 8.01 20.01
N VAL A 65 25.47 7.82 20.57
CA VAL A 65 25.81 6.56 21.25
C VAL A 65 25.03 6.48 22.56
N HIS A 66 24.05 5.58 22.62
CA HIS A 66 23.36 5.24 23.86
C HIS A 66 24.01 4.02 24.49
N ARG A 67 24.19 4.03 25.81
CA ARG A 67 24.68 2.88 26.58
C ARG A 67 23.72 2.60 27.72
N PHE A 68 23.49 1.33 28.00
CA PHE A 68 22.73 0.96 29.19
C PHE A 68 23.57 1.15 30.45
N ARG A 69 22.88 1.24 31.58
CA ARG A 69 23.45 1.38 32.92
C ARG A 69 22.78 0.39 33.84
N THR A 70 23.58 -0.19 34.71
CA THR A 70 23.09 -1.14 35.71
C THR A 70 22.51 -0.39 36.91
N ILE A 71 21.57 -0.99 37.62
CA ILE A 71 20.95 -0.36 38.82
C ILE A 71 22.04 0.12 39.81
N LYS A 72 23.10 -0.67 39.98
CA LYS A 72 24.26 -0.33 40.84
C LYS A 72 25.06 0.87 40.32
N GLN A 73 25.21 1.02 39.01
CA GLN A 73 25.92 2.15 38.40
C GLN A 73 25.14 3.46 38.55
N VAL A 74 23.81 3.40 38.50
CA VAL A 74 22.94 4.58 38.57
C VAL A 74 22.85 5.15 40.00
N ALA A 75 23.09 4.35 41.04
CA ALA A 75 23.15 4.84 42.41
C ALA A 75 24.22 5.94 42.64
N ARG A 76 25.19 6.08 41.72
CA ARG A 76 26.27 7.07 41.77
C ARG A 76 26.03 8.31 40.90
N PHE A 77 25.03 8.31 40.01
CA PHE A 77 24.82 9.38 39.02
C PHE A 77 23.34 9.71 38.84
N ARG A 78 22.99 11.00 38.86
CA ARG A 78 21.61 11.47 38.63
C ARG A 78 21.36 11.70 37.13
N TYR A 79 20.51 10.87 36.52
CA TYR A 79 20.08 11.06 35.13
C TYR A 79 18.84 11.96 35.07
N LYS A 80 18.81 12.88 34.08
CA LYS A 80 17.63 13.76 33.89
C LYS A 80 16.41 12.99 33.40
N ARG A 81 16.61 12.00 32.53
CA ARG A 81 15.57 11.14 31.93
C ARG A 81 16.12 9.73 31.79
N ALA A 82 15.28 8.73 32.06
CA ALA A 82 15.68 7.33 31.93
C ALA A 82 14.54 6.46 31.41
N ILE A 83 14.90 5.39 30.69
CA ILE A 83 14.00 4.30 30.33
C ILE A 83 14.41 3.07 31.13
N LYS A 84 13.57 2.62 32.05
CA LYS A 84 13.87 1.50 32.95
C LYS A 84 13.27 0.20 32.44
N LEU A 85 14.06 -0.86 32.43
CA LEU A 85 13.66 -2.21 32.06
C LEU A 85 13.61 -3.10 33.30
N SER A 86 12.55 -3.90 33.43
CA SER A 86 12.44 -4.86 34.54
C SER A 86 11.50 -6.00 34.21
N LEU A 87 11.67 -7.12 34.91
CA LEU A 87 10.67 -8.18 34.98
C LEU A 87 9.77 -7.95 36.19
N SER A 88 8.48 -8.28 36.07
CA SER A 88 7.50 -8.14 37.13
C SER A 88 6.47 -9.26 37.03
N LYS A 89 5.83 -9.63 38.14
CA LYS A 89 4.83 -10.70 38.13
C LYS A 89 3.51 -10.17 37.57
N PHE A 90 3.09 -10.74 36.46
CA PHE A 90 1.77 -10.56 35.87
C PHE A 90 1.17 -11.93 35.53
N GLU A 91 -0.16 -12.02 35.45
CA GLU A 91 -0.84 -13.31 35.25
C GLU A 91 -0.71 -13.86 33.83
N LYS A 92 -0.62 -12.97 32.82
CA LYS A 92 -0.61 -13.36 31.41
C LYS A 92 0.82 -13.58 30.91
N PRO A 93 1.11 -14.68 30.18
CA PRO A 93 2.41 -14.91 29.57
C PRO A 93 2.67 -13.89 28.46
N GLU A 94 3.95 -13.56 28.23
CA GLU A 94 4.38 -12.56 27.25
C GLU A 94 3.75 -11.16 27.44
N PHE A 95 3.07 -10.92 28.57
CA PHE A 95 2.50 -9.62 28.91
C PHE A 95 3.58 -8.59 29.10
N TYR A 96 3.31 -7.36 28.65
CA TYR A 96 4.12 -6.21 28.99
C TYR A 96 3.30 -4.96 29.24
N ARG A 97 3.89 -4.07 30.04
CA ARG A 97 3.39 -2.74 30.32
C ARG A 97 4.48 -1.71 30.01
N ILE A 98 4.12 -0.70 29.23
CA ILE A 98 4.94 0.49 28.98
C ILE A 98 4.24 1.67 29.62
N GLU A 99 4.96 2.47 30.38
CA GLU A 99 4.48 3.76 30.88
C GLU A 99 5.47 4.83 30.46
N ILE A 100 5.00 5.84 29.74
CA ILE A 100 5.79 6.93 29.19
C ILE A 100 5.26 8.24 29.78
N THR A 101 6.18 9.03 30.33
CA THR A 101 5.92 10.36 30.92
C THR A 101 6.96 11.36 30.39
N PRO A 102 6.75 12.67 30.54
CA PRO A 102 7.79 13.66 30.22
C PRO A 102 9.13 13.43 30.95
N GLU A 103 9.10 12.83 32.15
CA GLU A 103 10.25 12.58 33.01
C GLU A 103 11.03 11.30 32.66
N GLY A 104 10.39 10.33 32.00
CA GLY A 104 11.01 9.06 31.66
C GLY A 104 10.02 8.00 31.21
N ALA A 105 10.50 6.76 31.08
CA ALA A 105 9.63 5.62 30.79
C ALA A 105 10.02 4.37 31.59
N THR A 106 9.06 3.47 31.76
CA THR A 106 9.28 2.12 32.30
C THR A 106 8.71 1.08 31.34
N ILE A 107 9.47 0.01 31.11
CA ILE A 107 9.04 -1.17 30.34
C ILE A 107 9.14 -2.37 31.29
N GLN A 108 8.01 -3.01 31.53
CA GLN A 108 7.90 -4.17 32.42
C GLN A 108 7.39 -5.36 31.62
N GLY A 109 8.05 -6.50 31.72
CA GLY A 109 7.58 -7.78 31.16
C GLY A 109 7.20 -8.77 32.25
N SER A 110 6.21 -9.62 31.97
CA SER A 110 5.87 -10.81 32.78
C SER A 110 7.00 -11.85 32.76
N ASP A 111 7.64 -11.98 31.61
CA ASP A 111 8.77 -12.84 31.31
C ASP A 111 9.70 -12.11 30.31
N LEU A 112 10.77 -12.79 29.88
CA LEU A 112 11.74 -12.22 28.95
C LEU A 112 11.13 -11.87 27.59
N ALA A 113 10.18 -12.67 27.11
CA ALA A 113 9.51 -12.45 25.84
C ALA A 113 8.60 -11.22 25.91
N GLY A 114 7.80 -11.08 26.96
CA GLY A 114 7.00 -9.89 27.23
C GLY A 114 7.86 -8.63 27.30
N LEU A 115 8.96 -8.67 28.07
CA LEU A 115 9.88 -7.52 28.13
C LEU A 115 10.41 -7.15 26.75
N MET A 116 10.78 -8.14 25.94
CA MET A 116 11.27 -7.89 24.59
C MET A 116 10.19 -7.30 23.69
N HIS A 117 8.95 -7.80 23.74
CA HIS A 117 7.83 -7.23 22.99
C HIS A 117 7.57 -5.76 23.38
N GLY A 118 7.68 -5.43 24.66
CA GLY A 118 7.60 -4.05 25.14
C GLY A 118 8.72 -3.15 24.62
N ILE A 119 9.95 -3.67 24.54
CA ILE A 119 11.08 -2.96 23.92
C ILE A 119 10.83 -2.73 22.42
N GLN A 120 10.29 -3.72 21.71
CA GLN A 120 9.96 -3.59 20.29
C GLN A 120 8.83 -2.57 20.06
N THR A 121 7.80 -2.55 20.92
CA THR A 121 6.77 -1.50 20.90
C THR A 121 7.37 -0.12 21.17
N MET A 122 8.28 0.03 22.14
CA MET A 122 9.02 1.29 22.34
C MET A 122 9.83 1.69 21.10
N ALA A 123 10.50 0.73 20.43
CA ALA A 123 11.24 1.00 19.19
C ALA A 123 10.32 1.44 18.03
N GLN A 124 9.08 0.92 18.00
CA GLN A 124 8.05 1.34 17.05
C GLN A 124 7.45 2.71 17.35
N LEU A 125 7.49 3.18 18.60
CA LEU A 125 7.07 4.53 18.98
C LEU A 125 8.11 5.61 18.66
N LEU A 126 9.38 5.23 18.44
CA LEU A 126 10.41 6.17 18.02
C LEU A 126 10.08 6.76 16.64
N PRO A 127 10.23 8.08 16.44
CA PRO A 127 9.91 8.73 15.18
C PRO A 127 10.81 8.24 14.03
N ILE A 128 10.22 8.15 12.84
CA ILE A 128 10.89 7.65 11.63
C ILE A 128 11.31 8.83 10.74
N ASN A 129 12.61 9.03 10.57
CA ASN A 129 13.15 10.09 9.71
C ASN A 129 14.39 9.61 8.95
N ASP A 130 14.62 10.19 7.77
CA ASP A 130 15.74 9.81 6.90
C ASP A 130 17.08 10.27 7.49
N LYS A 131 17.05 11.33 8.31
CA LYS A 131 18.18 11.82 9.08
C LYS A 131 17.95 11.56 10.57
N PRO A 132 19.02 11.27 11.34
CA PRO A 132 18.92 11.19 12.79
C PRO A 132 18.23 12.41 13.40
N LEU A 133 17.47 12.18 14.47
CA LEU A 133 16.76 13.19 15.24
C LEU A 133 17.43 13.33 16.61
N PRO A 134 18.38 14.26 16.79
CA PRO A 134 19.08 14.45 18.07
C PRO A 134 18.17 14.62 19.29
N ARG A 135 16.93 15.08 19.06
CA ARG A 135 15.85 15.13 20.05
C ARG A 135 14.61 14.46 19.46
N ALA A 136 14.44 13.17 19.73
CA ALA A 136 13.24 12.42 19.37
C ALA A 136 12.16 12.63 20.43
N LEU A 137 10.89 12.70 20.00
CA LEU A 137 9.75 12.93 20.88
C LEU A 137 8.83 11.72 20.85
N ILE A 138 8.51 11.17 22.01
CA ILE A 138 7.55 10.09 22.19
C ILE A 138 6.41 10.60 23.09
N PRO A 139 5.13 10.50 22.71
CA PRO A 139 4.01 10.91 23.55
C PRO A 139 3.99 10.17 24.88
N ALA A 140 3.54 10.86 25.92
CA ALA A 140 3.18 10.23 27.17
C ALA A 140 1.95 9.32 26.96
N GLN A 141 2.03 8.09 27.44
CA GLN A 141 0.97 7.09 27.33
C GLN A 141 1.31 5.86 28.16
N ILE A 142 0.28 5.06 28.46
CA ILE A 142 0.40 3.73 29.05
C ILE A 142 -0.06 2.72 28.00
N ILE A 143 0.74 1.66 27.79
CA ILE A 143 0.39 0.56 26.89
C ILE A 143 0.42 -0.73 27.71
N GLN A 144 -0.62 -1.55 27.57
CA GLN A 144 -0.69 -2.90 28.14
C GLN A 144 -1.05 -3.87 27.03
N ASP A 145 -0.32 -4.98 26.94
CA ASP A 145 -0.43 -5.83 25.76
C ASP A 145 0.09 -7.25 26.00
N TRP A 146 -0.46 -8.20 25.26
CA TRP A 146 -0.13 -9.63 25.30
C TRP A 146 -0.68 -10.32 24.03
N PRO A 147 -0.06 -11.41 23.57
CA PRO A 147 -0.51 -12.10 22.36
C PRO A 147 -1.80 -12.90 22.59
N GLU A 148 -2.60 -13.05 21.54
CA GLU A 148 -3.70 -14.02 21.47
C GLU A 148 -3.14 -15.45 21.28
N ASN A 149 -2.23 -15.63 20.32
CA ASN A 149 -1.67 -16.94 20.00
C ASN A 149 -0.31 -17.13 20.70
N PRO A 150 -0.12 -18.21 21.47
CA PRO A 150 1.11 -18.41 22.24
C PRO A 150 2.32 -18.77 21.38
N ARG A 151 2.15 -19.43 20.23
CA ARG A 151 3.26 -19.84 19.36
C ARG A 151 3.10 -19.24 17.98
N ARG A 152 3.98 -18.28 17.66
CA ARG A 152 3.97 -17.46 16.43
C ARG A 152 5.26 -17.74 15.69
N ILE A 153 5.18 -18.71 14.79
CA ILE A 153 6.32 -19.38 14.18
C ILE A 153 6.63 -18.79 12.81
N PHE A 154 7.90 -18.48 12.55
CA PHE A 154 8.41 -18.37 11.20
C PHE A 154 9.18 -19.65 10.87
N HIS A 155 8.74 -20.37 9.84
CA HIS A 155 9.44 -21.54 9.34
C HIS A 155 10.25 -21.16 8.10
N LEU A 156 11.57 -21.35 8.19
CA LEU A 156 12.49 -21.10 7.10
C LEU A 156 13.13 -22.40 6.66
N ASP A 157 12.95 -22.71 5.38
CA ASP A 157 13.65 -23.77 4.72
C ASP A 157 14.99 -23.31 4.18
N VAL A 158 16.09 -23.91 4.62
CA VAL A 158 17.43 -23.63 4.10
C VAL A 158 18.01 -24.80 3.32
N ASN A 159 17.25 -25.88 3.12
CA ASN A 159 17.74 -27.08 2.45
C ASN A 159 18.13 -26.80 0.99
N ALA A 160 17.30 -26.03 0.26
CA ALA A 160 17.58 -25.66 -1.13
C ALA A 160 18.61 -24.53 -1.24
N HIS A 161 18.51 -23.48 -0.42
CA HIS A 161 19.45 -22.35 -0.45
C HIS A 161 19.85 -21.89 0.95
N LEU A 162 21.15 -21.69 1.13
CA LEU A 162 21.76 -21.09 2.31
C LEU A 162 21.71 -19.56 2.25
N PHE A 163 21.65 -18.95 3.43
CA PHE A 163 21.78 -17.52 3.60
C PHE A 163 22.92 -17.23 4.58
N PRO A 164 23.73 -16.19 4.35
CA PRO A 164 24.73 -15.76 5.32
C PRO A 164 24.12 -15.58 6.72
N THR A 165 24.82 -16.00 7.77
CA THR A 165 24.28 -15.94 9.13
C THR A 165 23.93 -14.52 9.57
N ASP A 166 24.64 -13.50 9.08
CA ASP A 166 24.33 -12.10 9.40
C ASP A 166 23.01 -11.64 8.76
N ASN A 167 22.66 -12.20 7.59
CA ASN A 167 21.34 -12.00 7.00
C ASN A 167 20.25 -12.68 7.83
N LEU A 168 20.49 -13.91 8.31
CA LEU A 168 19.54 -14.59 9.20
C LEU A 168 19.35 -13.87 10.54
N LYS A 169 20.43 -13.30 11.10
CA LYS A 169 20.35 -12.43 12.28
C LYS A 169 19.50 -11.18 12.02
N SER A 170 19.67 -10.55 10.86
CA SER A 170 18.82 -9.43 10.43
C SER A 170 17.35 -9.84 10.30
N LEU A 171 17.07 -11.03 9.74
CA LEU A 171 15.71 -11.58 9.71
C LEU A 171 15.15 -11.75 11.14
N ILE A 172 15.91 -12.34 12.05
CA ILE A 172 15.54 -12.51 13.47
C ILE A 172 15.23 -11.17 14.14
N ASP A 173 15.99 -10.11 13.86
CA ASP A 173 15.72 -8.75 14.35
C ASP A 173 14.31 -8.31 13.95
N TRP A 174 13.92 -8.56 12.69
CA TRP A 174 12.59 -8.25 12.18
C TRP A 174 11.49 -9.17 12.70
N LEU A 175 11.76 -10.47 12.87
CA LEU A 175 10.80 -11.39 13.48
C LEU A 175 10.47 -10.95 14.92
N SER A 176 11.48 -10.57 15.69
CA SER A 176 11.32 -10.00 17.03
C SER A 176 10.60 -8.66 16.99
N PHE A 177 10.94 -7.77 16.06
CA PHE A 177 10.24 -6.49 15.85
C PHE A 177 8.74 -6.68 15.59
N HIS A 178 8.36 -7.76 14.90
CA HIS A 178 6.98 -8.18 14.66
C HIS A 178 6.41 -9.10 15.74
N LYS A 179 7.11 -9.28 16.86
CA LYS A 179 6.65 -10.05 18.03
C LYS A 179 6.39 -11.53 17.75
N LEU A 180 7.01 -12.12 16.72
CA LEU A 180 7.11 -13.58 16.64
C LEU A 180 8.03 -14.08 17.76
N ASN A 181 7.93 -15.37 18.09
CA ASN A 181 8.70 -15.95 19.20
C ASN A 181 9.47 -17.23 18.82
N GLU A 182 9.28 -17.77 17.62
CA GLU A 182 9.97 -18.98 17.17
C GLU A 182 10.43 -18.90 15.72
N LEU A 183 11.65 -19.38 15.48
CA LEU A 183 12.22 -19.63 14.16
C LEU A 183 12.42 -21.14 14.00
N HIS A 184 11.57 -21.79 13.22
CA HIS A 184 11.72 -23.19 12.85
C HIS A 184 12.66 -23.27 11.63
N LEU A 185 13.86 -23.81 11.81
CA LEU A 185 14.89 -23.87 10.77
C LEU A 185 14.97 -25.30 10.21
N GLN A 186 14.54 -25.50 8.96
CA GLN A 186 14.61 -26.81 8.28
C GLN A 186 16.02 -27.04 7.73
N LEU A 187 16.73 -28.00 8.33
CA LEU A 187 18.16 -28.21 8.10
C LEU A 187 18.48 -29.32 7.08
N ASN A 188 17.48 -30.09 6.66
CA ASN A 188 17.64 -31.09 5.61
C ASN A 188 16.42 -31.19 4.69
N GLY A 189 16.61 -31.78 3.52
CA GLY A 189 15.56 -32.06 2.55
C GLY A 189 16.11 -32.82 1.35
N ASP A 190 15.46 -32.70 0.20
CA ASP A 190 15.95 -33.35 -1.01
C ASP A 190 17.23 -32.70 -1.56
N HIS A 191 17.36 -31.39 -1.41
CA HIS A 191 18.34 -30.55 -2.10
C HIS A 191 19.56 -30.20 -1.26
N GLY A 192 19.58 -30.62 0.01
CA GLY A 192 20.77 -30.52 0.84
C GLY A 192 20.58 -30.79 2.32
N TRP A 193 21.69 -31.15 2.97
CA TRP A 193 21.87 -31.16 4.41
C TRP A 193 22.74 -29.97 4.82
N ARG A 194 22.30 -29.19 5.81
CA ARG A 194 22.81 -27.82 6.06
C ARG A 194 23.39 -27.60 7.45
N MET A 195 23.62 -28.66 8.21
CA MET A 195 24.19 -28.59 9.54
C MET A 195 25.49 -29.41 9.62
N GLU A 196 26.54 -28.86 10.20
CA GLU A 196 27.71 -29.65 10.54
C GLU A 196 27.38 -30.73 11.59
N SER A 197 27.80 -31.96 11.32
CA SER A 197 27.72 -33.09 12.26
C SER A 197 29.11 -33.67 12.45
N LEU A 198 29.56 -33.72 13.70
CA LEU A 198 30.85 -34.30 14.08
C LEU A 198 30.79 -35.83 14.11
N ARG A 199 29.61 -36.39 14.41
CA ARG A 199 29.41 -37.85 14.45
C ARG A 199 29.21 -38.44 13.06
N PHE A 200 28.53 -37.69 12.19
CA PHE A 200 28.17 -38.12 10.85
C PHE A 200 28.67 -37.13 9.79
N PRO A 201 30.00 -37.05 9.56
CA PRO A 201 30.58 -36.00 8.72
C PRO A 201 30.08 -36.04 7.26
N LYS A 202 29.77 -37.22 6.72
CA LYS A 202 29.22 -37.35 5.36
C LYS A 202 27.92 -36.57 5.15
N LEU A 203 27.16 -36.29 6.22
CA LEU A 203 25.95 -35.45 6.12
C LEU A 203 26.27 -34.09 5.50
N HIS A 204 27.38 -33.47 5.89
CA HIS A 204 27.77 -32.15 5.37
C HIS A 204 28.88 -32.23 4.30
N GLU A 205 29.70 -33.27 4.29
CA GLU A 205 30.71 -33.48 3.23
C GLU A 205 30.09 -33.96 1.90
N THR A 206 28.99 -34.71 1.94
CA THR A 206 28.30 -35.23 0.74
C THR A 206 26.89 -34.66 0.63
N GLY A 207 26.08 -34.76 1.68
CA GLY A 207 24.68 -34.34 1.65
C GLY A 207 24.46 -32.86 1.42
N SER A 208 25.48 -32.01 1.58
CA SER A 208 25.39 -30.58 1.34
C SER A 208 25.66 -30.16 -0.12
N ILE A 209 26.13 -31.09 -0.95
CA ILE A 209 26.62 -30.83 -2.31
C ILE A 209 25.62 -31.37 -3.33
N ARG A 210 25.12 -30.51 -4.21
CA ARG A 210 24.35 -30.90 -5.40
C ARG A 210 25.07 -30.43 -6.66
N THR A 211 24.91 -31.19 -7.75
CA THR A 211 25.65 -30.99 -9.00
C THR A 211 25.25 -29.76 -9.80
N SER A 212 24.02 -29.27 -9.62
CA SER A 212 23.48 -28.09 -10.30
C SER A 212 22.29 -27.51 -9.55
N THR A 213 21.93 -26.28 -9.89
CA THR A 213 20.67 -25.65 -9.47
C THR A 213 19.82 -25.37 -10.71
N PRO A 214 18.51 -25.68 -10.69
CA PRO A 214 17.63 -25.31 -11.78
C PRO A 214 17.55 -23.79 -11.99
N PRO A 215 17.68 -23.29 -13.23
CA PRO A 215 17.55 -21.88 -13.54
C PRO A 215 16.09 -21.42 -13.49
N PHE A 216 15.86 -20.11 -13.43
CA PHE A 216 14.51 -19.54 -13.46
C PHE A 216 13.75 -19.95 -14.72
N GLY A 217 12.49 -20.37 -14.56
CA GLY A 217 11.62 -20.82 -15.65
C GLY A 217 11.82 -22.25 -16.13
N ASP A 218 12.85 -22.97 -15.65
CA ASP A 218 13.08 -24.39 -15.95
C ASP A 218 13.40 -25.17 -14.65
N PRO A 219 12.39 -25.70 -13.95
CA PRO A 219 12.55 -26.40 -12.67
C PRO A 219 13.28 -27.75 -12.78
N THR A 220 13.50 -28.23 -13.99
CA THR A 220 14.21 -29.48 -14.30
C THR A 220 15.58 -29.26 -14.94
N GLY A 221 15.90 -28.00 -15.24
CA GLY A 221 17.12 -27.59 -15.92
C GLY A 221 18.36 -27.66 -15.03
N SER A 222 19.49 -27.32 -15.64
CA SER A 222 20.79 -27.32 -14.97
C SER A 222 21.56 -26.05 -15.34
N ASP A 223 21.98 -25.29 -14.33
CA ASP A 223 22.97 -24.22 -14.47
C ASP A 223 24.42 -24.72 -14.60
N SER A 224 24.62 -26.05 -14.61
CA SER A 224 25.93 -26.71 -14.65
C SER A 224 26.92 -26.26 -13.57
N THR A 225 26.41 -25.70 -12.46
CA THR A 225 27.24 -25.15 -11.37
C THR A 225 26.98 -25.90 -10.08
N GLU A 226 28.02 -26.54 -9.53
CA GLU A 226 27.91 -27.21 -8.24
C GLU A 226 27.51 -26.22 -7.14
N TYR A 227 26.53 -26.63 -6.32
CA TYR A 227 26.09 -25.87 -5.15
C TYR A 227 26.39 -26.66 -3.89
N ALA A 228 27.18 -26.07 -2.98
CA ALA A 228 27.63 -26.68 -1.75
C ALA A 228 27.50 -25.73 -0.56
N GLY A 229 27.48 -26.29 0.66
CA GLY A 229 27.64 -25.54 1.91
C GLY A 229 26.72 -25.99 3.03
N TYR A 230 27.08 -25.62 4.25
CA TYR A 230 26.34 -25.88 5.49
C TYR A 230 26.67 -24.81 6.55
N TYR A 231 25.91 -24.75 7.64
CA TYR A 231 26.26 -23.95 8.81
C TYR A 231 27.13 -24.77 9.76
N SER A 232 28.30 -24.23 10.13
CA SER A 232 29.12 -24.80 11.20
C SER A 232 28.40 -24.72 12.54
N ARG A 233 28.83 -25.54 13.50
CA ARG A 233 28.27 -25.54 14.86
C ARG A 233 28.45 -24.18 15.54
N GLU A 234 29.58 -23.50 15.32
CA GLU A 234 29.84 -22.16 15.86
C GLU A 234 28.84 -21.15 15.29
N LYS A 235 28.58 -21.22 13.98
CA LYS A 235 27.63 -20.34 13.30
C LYS A 235 26.19 -20.56 13.76
N ILE A 236 25.80 -21.82 14.02
CA ILE A 236 24.51 -22.15 14.61
C ILE A 236 24.41 -21.63 16.04
N LYS A 237 25.43 -21.82 16.88
CA LYS A 237 25.48 -21.29 18.26
C LYS A 237 25.37 -19.77 18.28
N GLU A 238 26.08 -19.09 17.37
CA GLU A 238 26.03 -17.64 17.21
C GLU A 238 24.62 -17.16 16.84
N LEU A 239 23.96 -17.86 15.89
CA LEU A 239 22.59 -17.57 15.49
C LEU A 239 21.59 -17.78 16.64
N ILE A 240 21.71 -18.89 17.39
CA ILE A 240 20.88 -19.21 18.55
C ILE A 240 21.05 -18.15 19.64
N ALA A 241 22.28 -17.74 19.95
CA ALA A 241 22.54 -16.71 20.95
C ALA A 241 21.90 -15.37 20.56
N HIS A 242 22.01 -14.99 19.29
CA HIS A 242 21.38 -13.77 18.74
C HIS A 242 19.85 -13.84 18.75
N ALA A 243 19.27 -15.00 18.49
CA ALA A 243 17.84 -15.24 18.57
C ALA A 243 17.31 -15.14 20.02
N ASN A 244 17.99 -15.81 20.96
CA ASN A 244 17.60 -15.81 22.37
C ASN A 244 17.65 -14.40 22.99
N SER A 245 18.62 -13.56 22.60
CA SER A 245 18.69 -12.17 23.08
C SER A 245 17.49 -11.32 22.62
N ARG A 246 16.75 -11.80 21.62
CA ARG A 246 15.55 -11.21 21.02
C ARG A 246 14.26 -11.96 21.34
N ALA A 247 14.33 -12.87 22.31
CA ALA A 247 13.24 -13.77 22.70
C ALA A 247 12.68 -14.61 21.54
N ILE A 248 13.54 -14.96 20.57
CA ILE A 248 13.23 -15.92 19.50
C ILE A 248 13.88 -17.26 19.84
N THR A 249 13.09 -18.33 19.90
CA THR A 249 13.60 -19.69 20.04
C THR A 249 13.87 -20.29 18.67
N VAL A 250 15.09 -20.79 18.43
CA VAL A 250 15.43 -21.52 17.19
C VAL A 250 15.15 -23.00 17.38
N VAL A 251 14.17 -23.52 16.65
CA VAL A 251 13.75 -24.93 16.70
C VAL A 251 14.32 -25.66 15.47
N PRO A 252 15.20 -26.66 15.65
CA PRO A 252 15.73 -27.43 14.53
C PRO A 252 14.61 -28.29 13.94
N THR A 253 14.49 -28.27 12.61
CA THR A 253 13.48 -29.04 11.88
C THR A 253 14.15 -30.00 10.90
N PHE A 254 13.70 -31.26 10.90
CA PHE A 254 14.20 -32.31 10.02
C PHE A 254 13.07 -33.04 9.30
N THR A 255 13.40 -33.65 8.16
CA THR A 255 12.51 -34.57 7.44
C THR A 255 13.17 -35.93 7.25
N PHE A 256 12.41 -37.01 7.47
CA PHE A 256 12.91 -38.39 7.43
C PHE A 256 12.05 -39.32 6.59
N THR A 257 10.72 -39.15 6.60
CA THR A 257 9.78 -40.07 5.93
C THR A 257 9.49 -39.69 4.48
N THR A 258 9.71 -38.43 4.11
CA THR A 258 9.49 -37.88 2.77
C THR A 258 10.47 -36.73 2.54
N GLY A 259 11.06 -36.65 1.35
CA GLY A 259 12.08 -35.65 1.02
C GLY A 259 13.43 -35.87 1.71
N ALA A 260 13.80 -37.13 2.01
CA ALA A 260 15.02 -37.47 2.75
C ALA A 260 16.25 -37.71 1.84
N THR A 261 16.23 -37.24 0.59
CA THR A 261 17.27 -37.59 -0.41
C THR A 261 18.68 -37.21 0.03
N SER A 262 18.91 -36.01 0.60
CA SER A 262 20.26 -35.61 1.03
C SER A 262 20.82 -36.49 2.16
N LEU A 263 19.94 -37.02 3.02
CA LEU A 263 20.31 -37.91 4.11
C LEU A 263 20.77 -39.27 3.56
N ILE A 264 20.00 -39.85 2.63
CA ILE A 264 20.32 -41.13 1.97
C ILE A 264 21.54 -40.98 1.06
N ALA A 265 21.72 -39.85 0.39
CA ALA A 265 22.91 -39.59 -0.42
C ALA A 265 24.20 -39.58 0.43
N SER A 266 24.10 -39.17 1.70
CA SER A 266 25.22 -39.15 2.64
C SER A 266 25.52 -40.53 3.21
N TYR A 267 24.47 -41.29 3.51
CA TYR A 267 24.52 -42.65 4.07
C TYR A 267 23.54 -43.55 3.30
N PRO A 268 23.98 -44.16 2.17
CA PRO A 268 23.15 -44.97 1.30
C PRO A 268 22.43 -46.13 1.99
N GLU A 269 23.00 -46.66 3.07
CA GLU A 269 22.42 -47.71 3.91
C GLU A 269 21.10 -47.31 4.59
N LEU A 270 20.75 -46.01 4.62
CA LEU A 270 19.49 -45.52 5.15
C LEU A 270 18.33 -45.61 4.14
N GLY A 271 18.59 -45.91 2.86
CA GLY A 271 17.57 -46.02 1.81
C GLY A 271 17.56 -47.38 1.13
N ASP A 272 16.54 -47.61 0.29
CA ASP A 272 16.44 -48.85 -0.52
C ASP A 272 17.55 -48.97 -1.57
N SER A 273 18.14 -47.83 -1.99
CA SER A 273 19.24 -47.78 -2.96
C SER A 273 20.06 -46.49 -2.79
N PRO A 274 21.33 -46.46 -3.26
CA PRO A 274 22.13 -45.24 -3.26
C PRO A 274 21.52 -44.12 -4.10
N LEU A 275 21.55 -42.90 -3.57
CA LEU A 275 21.02 -41.70 -4.24
C LEU A 275 22.10 -40.61 -4.34
N LYS A 276 21.86 -39.65 -5.24
CA LYS A 276 22.56 -38.36 -5.25
C LYS A 276 21.62 -37.29 -4.70
N VAL A 277 22.18 -36.24 -4.10
CA VAL A 277 21.42 -35.05 -3.69
C VAL A 277 20.64 -34.51 -4.88
N ALA A 278 19.37 -34.16 -4.69
CA ALA A 278 18.51 -33.74 -5.78
C ALA A 278 18.98 -32.40 -6.35
N ASN A 279 18.93 -32.29 -7.69
CA ASN A 279 19.29 -31.09 -8.46
C ASN A 279 18.14 -30.60 -9.35
N THR A 280 16.91 -31.06 -9.10
CA THR A 280 15.66 -30.63 -9.76
C THR A 280 14.62 -30.25 -8.70
N TRP A 281 13.64 -29.40 -9.05
CA TRP A 281 12.62 -28.90 -8.12
C TRP A 281 11.39 -29.80 -7.93
N GLU A 282 11.51 -31.09 -8.24
CA GLU A 282 10.46 -32.09 -8.03
C GLU A 282 10.23 -32.40 -6.53
N ASP A 283 8.98 -32.68 -6.17
CA ASP A 283 8.63 -33.15 -4.82
C ASP A 283 8.86 -34.66 -4.72
N ARG A 284 10.03 -35.08 -4.20
CA ARG A 284 10.40 -36.49 -4.12
C ARG A 284 9.77 -37.16 -2.90
N LYS A 285 8.99 -38.22 -3.13
CA LYS A 285 8.40 -39.04 -2.06
C LYS A 285 9.39 -40.10 -1.55
N ILE A 286 10.60 -39.68 -1.21
CA ILE A 286 11.70 -40.56 -0.76
C ILE A 286 11.84 -40.46 0.76
N GLY A 287 11.80 -41.61 1.43
CA GLY A 287 11.98 -41.72 2.88
C GLY A 287 13.08 -42.73 3.25
N ILE A 288 13.58 -42.62 4.48
CA ILE A 288 14.54 -43.61 5.01
C ILE A 288 13.85 -44.92 5.41
N LEU A 289 14.62 -46.01 5.38
CA LEU A 289 14.25 -47.32 5.91
C LEU A 289 13.95 -47.23 7.41
N GLN A 290 12.84 -47.80 7.86
CA GLN A 290 12.40 -47.74 9.26
C GLN A 290 12.84 -48.97 10.06
N THR A 291 14.14 -49.23 10.10
CA THR A 291 14.75 -50.40 10.79
C THR A 291 15.36 -50.03 12.14
N ASP A 292 15.67 -51.04 12.98
CA ASP A 292 16.40 -50.83 14.23
C ASP A 292 17.77 -50.16 14.04
N SER A 293 18.44 -50.45 12.92
CA SER A 293 19.72 -49.80 12.60
C SER A 293 19.52 -48.31 12.30
N THR A 294 18.47 -47.96 11.56
CA THR A 294 18.10 -46.57 11.33
C THR A 294 17.73 -45.86 12.62
N LEU A 295 16.98 -46.50 13.53
CA LEU A 295 16.61 -45.91 14.81
C LEU A 295 17.85 -45.65 15.69
N ARG A 296 18.86 -46.52 15.67
CA ARG A 296 20.15 -46.27 16.34
C ARG A 296 20.90 -45.08 15.73
N PHE A 297 20.97 -45.00 14.40
CA PHE A 297 21.56 -43.87 13.71
C PHE A 297 20.88 -42.54 14.11
N LEU A 298 19.55 -42.52 14.10
CA LEU A 298 18.79 -41.32 14.47
C LEU A 298 18.92 -40.96 15.94
N ASP A 299 19.05 -41.94 16.83
CA ASP A 299 19.32 -41.67 18.26
C ASP A 299 20.62 -40.91 18.48
N GLU A 300 21.71 -41.35 17.82
CA GLU A 300 22.99 -40.67 17.91
C GLU A 300 22.98 -39.29 17.26
N LEU A 301 22.28 -39.14 16.13
CA LEU A 301 22.12 -37.86 15.44
C LEU A 301 21.32 -36.87 16.28
N LEU A 302 20.19 -37.32 16.84
CA LEU A 302 19.31 -36.49 17.66
C LEU A 302 19.95 -36.14 19.01
N ALA A 303 20.86 -36.97 19.53
CA ALA A 303 21.71 -36.61 20.67
C ALA A 303 22.58 -35.39 20.37
N GLU A 304 23.25 -35.38 19.20
CA GLU A 304 24.08 -34.25 18.76
C GLU A 304 23.24 -32.97 18.51
N VAL A 305 22.05 -33.12 17.93
CA VAL A 305 21.09 -32.01 17.76
C VAL A 305 20.65 -31.46 19.12
N ALA A 306 20.31 -32.32 20.07
CA ALA A 306 19.85 -31.90 21.39
C ALA A 306 20.93 -31.14 22.19
N GLU A 307 22.20 -31.48 21.99
CA GLU A 307 23.34 -30.74 22.55
C GLU A 307 23.50 -29.35 21.92
N LEU A 308 23.33 -29.25 20.59
CA LEU A 308 23.54 -28.00 19.86
C LEU A 308 22.39 -27.00 20.03
N PHE A 309 21.15 -27.49 20.09
CA PHE A 309 19.95 -26.65 20.15
C PHE A 309 19.33 -26.65 21.55
N PRO A 310 19.24 -25.49 22.24
CA PRO A 310 18.67 -25.41 23.58
C PRO A 310 17.14 -25.53 23.59
N ALA A 311 16.46 -25.31 22.46
CA ALA A 311 15.01 -25.40 22.34
C ALA A 311 14.45 -26.72 22.92
N GLU A 312 13.31 -26.65 23.58
CA GLU A 312 12.66 -27.83 24.16
C GLU A 312 12.21 -28.82 23.07
N ASN A 313 11.79 -28.29 21.92
CA ASN A 313 11.26 -29.08 20.81
C ASN A 313 12.34 -29.37 19.75
N ILE A 314 12.29 -30.57 19.18
CA ILE A 314 12.87 -30.90 17.87
C ILE A 314 11.71 -31.18 16.94
N ARG A 315 11.63 -30.48 15.81
CA ARG A 315 10.53 -30.65 14.87
C ARG A 315 10.87 -31.71 13.82
N ILE A 316 9.95 -32.64 13.61
CA ILE A 316 10.02 -33.63 12.53
C ILE A 316 8.86 -33.36 11.57
N GLN A 317 9.17 -33.19 10.29
CA GLN A 317 8.17 -33.05 9.23
C GLN A 317 7.46 -34.37 8.98
N GLY A 318 6.17 -34.29 8.67
CA GLY A 318 5.31 -35.44 8.45
C GLY A 318 4.18 -35.52 9.46
N SER A 319 3.36 -36.55 9.27
CA SER A 319 2.21 -36.86 10.12
C SER A 319 2.49 -38.04 11.04
N SER A 320 1.77 -38.09 12.15
CA SER A 320 1.91 -39.13 13.16
C SER A 320 1.88 -40.55 12.56
N SER A 321 2.78 -41.40 13.03
CA SER A 321 2.90 -42.80 12.61
C SER A 321 3.71 -43.59 13.65
N LYS A 322 3.71 -44.93 13.56
CA LYS A 322 4.52 -45.79 14.45
C LYS A 322 6.01 -45.43 14.47
N PHE A 323 6.52 -44.92 13.35
CA PHE A 323 7.89 -44.43 13.27
C PHE A 323 8.08 -43.16 14.11
N HIS A 324 7.15 -42.22 14.04
CA HIS A 324 7.18 -41.01 14.87
C HIS A 324 7.02 -41.33 16.37
N ASP A 325 6.22 -42.33 16.74
CA ASP A 325 6.13 -42.79 18.15
C ASP A 325 7.49 -43.33 18.66
N SER A 326 8.27 -43.94 17.76
CA SER A 326 9.62 -44.42 18.08
C SER A 326 10.61 -43.26 18.21
N LEU A 327 10.51 -42.26 17.32
CA LEU A 327 11.28 -41.03 17.42
C LEU A 327 10.95 -40.22 18.67
N GLU A 328 9.69 -40.16 19.09
CA GLU A 328 9.28 -39.50 20.32
C GLU A 328 10.02 -40.07 21.53
N LYS A 329 10.09 -41.41 21.64
CA LYS A 329 10.84 -42.08 22.71
C LYS A 329 12.33 -41.78 22.64
N ILE A 330 12.91 -41.75 21.44
CA ILE A 330 14.32 -41.41 21.22
C ILE A 330 14.60 -39.97 21.67
N ILE A 331 13.82 -39.00 21.18
CA ILE A 331 13.95 -37.57 21.49
C ILE A 331 13.77 -37.32 22.99
N ALA A 332 12.85 -38.03 23.64
CA ALA A 332 12.62 -37.94 25.08
C ALA A 332 13.84 -38.37 25.92
N ARG A 333 14.64 -39.35 25.48
CA ARG A 333 15.89 -39.74 26.17
C ARG A 333 16.90 -38.60 26.23
N HIS A 334 16.84 -37.68 25.27
CA HIS A 334 17.68 -36.48 25.21
C HIS A 334 17.02 -35.25 25.86
N ARG A 335 15.96 -35.45 26.65
CA ARG A 335 15.20 -34.40 27.36
C ARG A 335 14.60 -33.34 26.44
N LYS A 336 14.21 -33.76 25.25
CA LYS A 336 13.52 -32.93 24.25
C LYS A 336 12.11 -33.46 24.01
N LYS A 337 11.29 -32.68 23.33
CA LYS A 337 9.94 -33.06 22.88
C LYS A 337 9.90 -33.10 21.35
N ILE A 338 9.19 -34.07 20.79
CA ILE A 338 8.92 -34.09 19.36
C ILE A 338 7.82 -33.07 19.04
N LEU A 339 7.99 -32.32 17.96
CA LEU A 339 6.94 -31.48 17.40
C LEU A 339 6.64 -31.97 15.98
N LEU A 340 5.41 -32.43 15.76
CA LEU A 340 4.93 -32.85 14.44
C LEU A 340 4.16 -31.71 13.75
N SER A 341 4.08 -31.79 12.42
CA SER A 341 3.43 -30.76 11.61
C SER A 341 1.90 -30.79 11.67
N ASP A 342 1.28 -31.89 12.09
CA ASP A 342 -0.18 -32.11 12.10
C ASP A 342 -0.98 -31.01 12.84
N ASN A 343 -0.41 -30.43 13.89
CA ASN A 343 -1.08 -29.45 14.74
C ASN A 343 -0.67 -28.00 14.45
N ILE A 344 0.13 -27.75 13.41
CA ILE A 344 0.64 -26.42 13.06
C ILE A 344 -0.18 -25.85 11.90
N LYS A 345 -1.03 -24.85 12.20
CA LYS A 345 -1.75 -24.14 11.15
C LYS A 345 -0.78 -23.25 10.40
N THR A 346 -0.71 -23.40 9.07
CA THR A 346 0.32 -22.75 8.25
C THR A 346 -0.28 -21.82 7.19
N THR A 347 0.36 -20.67 6.98
CA THR A 347 0.20 -19.81 5.80
C THR A 347 1.50 -19.85 4.98
N ASP A 348 1.39 -20.01 3.66
CA ASP A 348 2.54 -20.24 2.78
C ASP A 348 3.06 -18.92 2.17
N PHE A 349 4.32 -18.60 2.42
CA PHE A 349 5.04 -17.44 1.85
C PHE A 349 5.95 -17.85 0.68
N SER A 350 6.03 -19.12 0.33
CA SER A 350 6.80 -19.63 -0.81
C SER A 350 6.21 -19.22 -2.16
N VAL A 351 4.93 -18.86 -2.16
CA VAL A 351 4.15 -18.46 -3.34
C VAL A 351 4.18 -16.94 -3.55
N TYR A 352 3.80 -16.50 -4.74
CA TYR A 352 3.82 -15.09 -5.13
C TYR A 352 3.03 -14.17 -4.16
N SER A 353 3.59 -12.99 -3.88
CA SER A 353 2.92 -11.96 -3.07
C SER A 353 1.83 -11.22 -3.84
N ARG A 354 1.97 -11.18 -5.18
CA ARG A 354 1.01 -10.62 -6.14
C ARG A 354 0.77 -11.65 -7.24
N ARG A 355 -0.02 -11.31 -8.25
CA ARG A 355 -0.25 -12.20 -9.39
C ARG A 355 1.07 -12.52 -10.09
N LYS A 356 1.29 -13.80 -10.44
CA LYS A 356 2.51 -14.30 -11.08
C LYS A 356 2.91 -13.44 -12.27
N GLU A 357 1.95 -13.11 -13.13
CA GLU A 357 2.15 -12.31 -14.32
C GLU A 357 2.69 -10.91 -13.99
N ALA A 358 2.15 -10.26 -12.96
CA ALA A 358 2.57 -8.94 -12.52
C ALA A 358 3.97 -8.95 -11.88
N GLU A 359 4.33 -10.04 -11.22
CA GLU A 359 5.66 -10.23 -10.64
C GLU A 359 6.71 -10.48 -11.73
N LEU A 360 6.42 -11.38 -12.66
CA LEU A 360 7.34 -11.73 -13.75
C LEU A 360 7.53 -10.61 -14.77
N LEU A 361 6.54 -9.72 -14.93
CA LEU A 361 6.70 -8.47 -15.69
C LEU A 361 7.75 -7.52 -15.08
N LEU A 362 7.92 -7.52 -13.76
CA LEU A 362 8.96 -6.71 -13.13
C LEU A 362 10.34 -7.33 -13.30
N ALA A 363 10.48 -8.63 -13.06
CA ALA A 363 11.70 -9.37 -13.32
C ALA A 363 11.49 -10.89 -13.24
N ALA A 364 12.13 -11.65 -14.14
CA ALA A 364 12.12 -13.12 -14.13
C ALA A 364 12.59 -13.73 -12.80
N LYS A 365 13.57 -13.10 -12.12
CA LYS A 365 14.07 -13.52 -10.79
C LYS A 365 13.03 -13.44 -9.66
N LEU A 366 11.86 -12.85 -9.94
CA LEU A 366 10.73 -12.83 -9.01
C LEU A 366 9.85 -14.08 -9.12
N GLU A 367 10.24 -15.08 -9.91
CA GLU A 367 9.65 -16.42 -9.86
C GLU A 367 9.54 -16.94 -8.42
N ALA A 368 8.46 -17.65 -8.15
CA ALA A 368 8.11 -18.23 -6.87
C ALA A 368 7.29 -19.51 -7.11
N GLU A 369 6.96 -20.23 -6.05
CA GLU A 369 6.06 -21.38 -6.18
C GLU A 369 4.68 -20.97 -6.68
N GLU A 370 4.00 -21.88 -7.39
CA GLU A 370 2.68 -21.62 -7.95
C GLU A 370 1.64 -21.23 -6.89
N GLY A 371 0.73 -20.35 -7.28
CA GLY A 371 -0.27 -19.74 -6.39
C GLY A 371 0.09 -18.33 -5.95
N PHE A 372 -0.79 -17.69 -5.20
CA PHE A 372 -0.54 -16.34 -4.68
C PHE A 372 -1.15 -16.20 -3.28
N ASN A 373 -0.43 -15.54 -2.38
CA ASN A 373 -0.84 -15.32 -1.00
C ASN A 373 -0.52 -13.88 -0.58
N PRO A 374 -1.40 -12.92 -0.89
CA PRO A 374 -1.18 -11.50 -0.66
C PRO A 374 -1.42 -11.10 0.81
N VAL A 375 -0.98 -9.90 1.17
CA VAL A 375 -1.06 -9.34 2.54
C VAL A 375 -2.47 -9.42 3.12
N HIS A 376 -3.51 -9.05 2.36
CA HIS A 376 -4.89 -9.10 2.83
C HIS A 376 -5.35 -10.53 3.20
N LYS A 377 -4.93 -11.53 2.41
CA LYS A 377 -5.28 -12.94 2.64
C LYS A 377 -4.56 -13.48 3.88
N VAL A 378 -3.30 -13.09 4.07
CA VAL A 378 -2.53 -13.41 5.28
C VAL A 378 -3.16 -12.76 6.52
N TYR A 379 -3.64 -11.52 6.41
CA TYR A 379 -4.30 -10.82 7.53
C TYR A 379 -5.62 -11.46 7.95
N GLN A 380 -6.39 -11.95 6.97
CA GLN A 380 -7.69 -12.60 7.19
C GLN A 380 -7.56 -14.09 7.54
N TRP A 381 -6.36 -14.65 7.44
CA TRP A 381 -6.10 -16.04 7.77
C TRP A 381 -6.39 -16.27 9.26
N GLN A 382 -7.28 -17.22 9.55
CA GLN A 382 -7.65 -17.52 10.93
C GLN A 382 -6.48 -18.23 11.63
N PRO A 383 -5.92 -17.69 12.71
CA PRO A 383 -4.80 -18.32 13.41
C PRO A 383 -5.27 -19.47 14.33
N ALA A 384 -4.32 -20.27 14.80
CA ALA A 384 -4.49 -21.34 15.80
C ALA A 384 -3.36 -21.29 16.85
N PRO A 385 -3.47 -21.96 18.01
CA PRO A 385 -2.45 -21.85 19.07
C PRO A 385 -1.00 -22.06 18.60
N LEU A 386 -0.79 -22.96 17.63
CA LEU A 386 0.43 -23.06 16.82
C LEU A 386 0.16 -22.50 15.43
N SER A 387 0.60 -21.27 15.20
CA SER A 387 0.48 -20.59 13.91
C SER A 387 1.85 -20.41 13.27
N GLN A 388 1.93 -20.66 11.96
CA GLN A 388 3.18 -20.61 11.21
C GLN A 388 3.05 -19.85 9.89
N ALA A 389 3.98 -18.94 9.63
CA ALA A 389 4.31 -18.48 8.28
C ALA A 389 5.49 -19.31 7.76
N SER A 390 5.34 -19.96 6.59
CA SER A 390 6.34 -20.89 6.05
C SER A 390 6.96 -20.38 4.76
N LEU A 391 8.28 -20.46 4.63
CA LEU A 391 8.99 -20.15 3.40
C LEU A 391 9.89 -21.32 2.97
N ARG A 392 9.51 -21.96 1.87
CA ARG A 392 10.34 -22.88 1.09
C ARG A 392 11.23 -22.07 0.14
N THR A 393 12.46 -22.54 -0.07
CA THR A 393 13.49 -21.72 -0.73
C THR A 393 13.95 -22.27 -2.08
N ARG A 394 13.20 -23.17 -2.72
CA ARG A 394 13.50 -23.68 -4.08
C ARG A 394 13.78 -22.54 -5.08
N TYR A 395 12.93 -21.51 -5.08
CA TYR A 395 13.04 -20.33 -5.96
C TYR A 395 13.64 -19.10 -5.27
N VAL A 396 14.30 -19.27 -4.11
CA VAL A 396 14.80 -18.17 -3.27
C VAL A 396 16.32 -18.21 -3.20
N HIS A 397 16.96 -17.87 -4.33
CA HIS A 397 18.41 -17.96 -4.50
C HIS A 397 19.19 -16.89 -3.70
N GLU A 398 18.54 -15.78 -3.34
CA GLU A 398 19.16 -14.64 -2.67
C GLU A 398 18.35 -14.15 -1.47
N PHE A 399 19.02 -13.54 -0.49
CA PHE A 399 18.34 -13.00 0.70
C PHE A 399 17.37 -11.86 0.38
N ALA A 400 17.63 -11.06 -0.65
CA ALA A 400 16.69 -10.04 -1.10
C ALA A 400 15.36 -10.67 -1.57
N LYS A 401 15.40 -11.81 -2.27
CA LYS A 401 14.21 -12.56 -2.67
C LYS A 401 13.47 -13.14 -1.47
N LEU A 402 14.18 -13.60 -0.45
CA LEU A 402 13.60 -13.99 0.83
C LEU A 402 12.83 -12.82 1.44
N GLN A 403 13.47 -11.66 1.56
CA GLN A 403 12.82 -10.45 2.09
C GLN A 403 11.58 -10.07 1.26
N TYR A 404 11.67 -10.17 -0.06
CA TYR A 404 10.56 -9.85 -0.95
C TYR A 404 9.32 -10.69 -0.68
N LEU A 405 9.51 -11.99 -0.44
CA LEU A 405 8.40 -12.89 -0.13
C LEU A 405 7.92 -12.75 1.32
N VAL A 406 8.78 -12.37 2.26
CA VAL A 406 8.41 -12.27 3.68
C VAL A 406 7.74 -10.94 4.01
N PHE A 407 8.24 -9.82 3.48
CA PHE A 407 7.80 -8.48 3.83
C PHE A 407 6.92 -7.88 2.72
N PRO A 408 5.76 -7.28 3.05
CA PRO A 408 5.23 -6.99 4.39
C PRO A 408 4.29 -8.08 4.95
N ARG A 409 4.18 -9.26 4.31
CA ARG A 409 3.24 -10.33 4.74
C ARG A 409 3.46 -10.80 6.19
N ILE A 410 4.71 -10.79 6.67
CA ILE A 410 5.03 -11.14 8.06
C ILE A 410 4.38 -10.19 9.07
N ALA A 411 4.17 -8.92 8.72
CA ALA A 411 3.47 -7.96 9.57
C ALA A 411 1.98 -8.26 9.68
N ALA A 412 1.37 -8.74 8.58
CA ALA A 412 -0.01 -9.20 8.58
C ALA A 412 -0.18 -10.47 9.42
N PHE A 413 0.73 -11.44 9.25
CA PHE A 413 0.75 -12.66 10.06
C PHE A 413 0.94 -12.37 11.55
N ALA A 414 1.86 -11.45 11.87
CA ALA A 414 2.12 -11.02 13.22
C ALA A 414 0.88 -10.40 13.87
N GLU A 415 0.18 -9.49 13.19
CA GLU A 415 -1.03 -8.89 13.76
C GLU A 415 -2.19 -9.88 13.88
N ALA A 416 -2.40 -10.71 12.85
CA ALA A 416 -3.43 -11.74 12.85
C ALA A 416 -3.26 -12.73 14.02
N THR A 417 -2.02 -13.02 14.44
CA THR A 417 -1.72 -13.92 15.56
C THR A 417 -1.54 -13.22 16.91
N TRP A 418 -1.52 -11.89 16.93
CA TRP A 418 -1.33 -11.09 18.14
C TRP A 418 -2.66 -10.65 18.74
N LEU A 419 -3.61 -10.23 17.90
CA LEU A 419 -4.91 -9.71 18.33
C LEU A 419 -6.02 -10.78 18.30
N PRO A 420 -7.06 -10.64 19.14
CA PRO A 420 -8.30 -11.37 18.96
C PRO A 420 -8.92 -11.09 17.59
N ALA A 421 -9.58 -12.08 17.00
CA ALA A 421 -10.23 -11.92 15.69
C ALA A 421 -11.24 -10.77 15.64
N SER A 422 -11.90 -10.45 16.75
CA SER A 422 -12.84 -9.32 16.88
C SER A 422 -12.18 -7.94 16.74
N ASN A 423 -10.86 -7.85 16.91
CA ASN A 423 -10.11 -6.61 16.90
C ASN A 423 -9.32 -6.40 15.60
N LEU A 424 -9.37 -7.38 14.67
CA LEU A 424 -8.70 -7.27 13.38
C LEU A 424 -9.46 -6.30 12.46
N ASN A 425 -8.74 -5.31 11.94
CA ASN A 425 -9.26 -4.32 11.00
C ASN A 425 -8.25 -4.08 9.88
N TYR A 426 -8.51 -4.69 8.72
CA TYR A 426 -7.59 -4.61 7.58
C TYR A 426 -7.39 -3.19 7.06
N VAL A 427 -8.45 -2.36 7.05
CA VAL A 427 -8.38 -0.99 6.52
C VAL A 427 -7.43 -0.16 7.39
N GLU A 428 -7.55 -0.26 8.72
CA GLU A 428 -6.67 0.43 9.65
C GLU A 428 -5.23 -0.11 9.57
N PHE A 429 -5.07 -1.44 9.55
CA PHE A 429 -3.78 -2.11 9.36
C PHE A 429 -3.08 -1.64 8.09
N ARG A 430 -3.81 -1.52 6.97
CA ARG A 430 -3.28 -1.08 5.68
C ARG A 430 -2.73 0.35 5.75
N THR A 431 -3.38 1.25 6.50
CA THR A 431 -2.84 2.61 6.74
C THR A 431 -1.56 2.58 7.57
N ARG A 432 -1.48 1.69 8.58
CA ARG A 432 -0.28 1.52 9.42
C ARG A 432 0.91 0.93 8.63
N LEU A 433 0.63 0.13 7.60
CA LEU A 433 1.66 -0.43 6.71
C LEU A 433 2.49 0.63 5.99
N ASP A 434 1.93 1.80 5.66
CA ASP A 434 2.69 2.86 4.96
C ASP A 434 3.83 3.40 5.84
N SER A 435 3.58 3.55 7.15
CA SER A 435 4.60 3.93 8.13
C SER A 435 5.64 2.83 8.32
N LEU A 436 5.19 1.57 8.34
CA LEU A 436 6.07 0.41 8.46
C LEU A 436 6.97 0.23 7.24
N ASP A 437 6.45 0.48 6.04
CA ASP A 437 7.21 0.43 4.80
C ASP A 437 8.34 1.47 4.78
N LYS A 438 8.12 2.67 5.34
CA LYS A 438 9.20 3.63 5.59
C LYS A 438 10.30 3.05 6.49
N ARG A 439 9.95 2.29 7.54
CA ARG A 439 10.92 1.61 8.40
C ARG A 439 11.69 0.53 7.64
N TYR A 440 11.01 -0.26 6.82
CA TYR A 440 11.64 -1.28 5.98
C TYR A 440 12.67 -0.67 5.04
N ARG A 441 12.32 0.40 4.31
CA ARG A 441 13.25 1.10 3.41
C ARG A 441 14.49 1.61 4.15
N LEU A 442 14.32 2.27 5.31
CA LEU A 442 15.44 2.75 6.13
C LEU A 442 16.24 1.61 6.77
N GLY A 443 15.61 0.44 6.96
CA GLY A 443 16.25 -0.80 7.37
C GLY A 443 16.85 -1.60 6.22
N LYS A 444 16.78 -1.11 4.98
CA LYS A 444 17.21 -1.81 3.76
C LYS A 444 16.56 -3.20 3.58
N VAL A 445 15.30 -3.31 3.97
CA VAL A 445 14.49 -4.51 3.72
C VAL A 445 13.86 -4.39 2.33
N TYR A 446 14.08 -5.39 1.49
CA TYR A 446 13.50 -5.46 0.15
C TYR A 446 12.06 -6.02 0.21
N ALA A 447 11.10 -5.21 0.65
CA ALA A 447 9.70 -5.61 0.77
C ALA A 447 8.97 -5.59 -0.58
N SER A 448 8.05 -6.54 -0.80
CA SER A 448 7.16 -6.53 -1.98
C SER A 448 6.11 -5.43 -1.87
N LEU A 449 5.60 -4.99 -3.03
CA LEU A 449 4.44 -4.10 -3.08
C LEU A 449 3.20 -4.81 -2.52
N VAL A 450 2.44 -4.11 -1.68
CA VAL A 450 1.16 -4.61 -1.17
C VAL A 450 0.17 -4.72 -2.33
N TYR A 451 -0.39 -5.91 -2.54
CA TYR A 451 -1.52 -6.11 -3.44
C TYR A 451 -2.81 -6.19 -2.65
N ASP A 452 -3.60 -5.14 -2.80
CA ASP A 452 -5.00 -5.10 -2.40
C ASP A 452 -5.83 -5.56 -3.59
N PRO A 453 -6.67 -6.59 -3.43
CA PRO A 453 -7.55 -7.02 -4.50
C PRO A 453 -8.45 -5.81 -4.81
N PRO A 454 -8.63 -5.47 -6.09
CA PRO A 454 -9.55 -4.39 -6.45
C PRO A 454 -10.92 -4.65 -5.84
N ALA A 455 -11.60 -3.57 -5.42
CA ALA A 455 -12.92 -3.67 -4.84
C ALA A 455 -13.83 -4.39 -5.84
N LYS A 456 -14.70 -5.30 -5.37
CA LYS A 456 -15.79 -5.88 -6.17
C LYS A 456 -16.88 -4.83 -6.44
N LYS A 457 -16.50 -3.67 -6.97
CA LYS A 457 -17.38 -2.56 -7.27
C LYS A 457 -16.81 -1.79 -8.45
N ALA A 458 -17.57 -1.70 -9.52
CA ALA A 458 -17.23 -0.87 -10.65
C ALA A 458 -17.31 0.62 -10.28
N SER A 459 -16.61 1.43 -11.06
CA SER A 459 -16.57 2.88 -10.88
C SER A 459 -17.95 3.50 -11.04
N TYR A 460 -18.13 4.64 -10.39
CA TYR A 460 -19.31 5.49 -10.54
C TYR A 460 -20.64 4.80 -10.25
N ASP A 461 -20.69 3.80 -9.36
CA ASP A 461 -21.90 3.01 -9.04
C ASP A 461 -22.48 2.25 -10.24
N SER A 462 -21.65 1.99 -11.25
CA SER A 462 -22.03 1.16 -12.40
C SER A 462 -22.25 -0.29 -11.98
N ILE A 463 -23.17 -0.98 -12.65
CA ILE A 463 -23.46 -2.39 -12.41
C ILE A 463 -22.84 -3.17 -13.56
N ILE A 464 -21.97 -4.12 -13.25
CA ILE A 464 -21.45 -5.05 -14.25
C ILE A 464 -22.14 -6.39 -14.06
N THR A 465 -22.78 -6.88 -15.12
CA THR A 465 -23.36 -8.22 -15.18
C THR A 465 -22.59 -9.07 -16.18
N SER A 466 -22.47 -10.36 -15.91
CA SER A 466 -21.75 -11.30 -16.77
C SER A 466 -22.45 -12.64 -16.82
N SER A 467 -22.49 -13.25 -18.01
CA SER A 467 -22.75 -14.69 -18.15
C SER A 467 -21.46 -15.52 -18.01
N ILE A 468 -20.30 -14.86 -18.04
CA ILE A 468 -18.99 -15.49 -18.06
C ILE A 468 -18.52 -15.70 -16.63
N GLU A 469 -18.18 -16.95 -16.30
CA GLU A 469 -17.66 -17.27 -14.98
C GLU A 469 -16.25 -16.68 -14.79
N ALA A 470 -16.05 -15.96 -13.70
CA ALA A 470 -14.79 -15.29 -13.39
C ALA A 470 -13.83 -16.21 -12.64
N ARG A 471 -12.54 -16.14 -12.98
CA ARG A 471 -11.48 -16.71 -12.14
C ARG A 471 -11.45 -15.99 -10.79
N GLU A 472 -11.12 -16.71 -9.72
CA GLU A 472 -11.08 -16.14 -8.37
C GLU A 472 -10.20 -14.87 -8.31
N GLY A 473 -10.80 -13.76 -7.90
CA GLY A 473 -10.16 -12.44 -7.81
C GLY A 473 -10.18 -11.60 -9.10
N TYR A 474 -10.69 -12.11 -10.21
CA TYR A 474 -10.77 -11.40 -11.50
C TYR A 474 -12.22 -11.09 -11.89
N SER A 475 -12.96 -10.48 -10.96
CA SER A 475 -14.40 -10.33 -11.11
C SER A 475 -14.79 -9.40 -12.27
N PRO A 476 -16.01 -9.52 -12.81
CA PRO A 476 -16.48 -8.70 -13.94
C PRO A 476 -16.36 -7.19 -13.70
N GLU A 477 -16.52 -6.73 -12.46
CA GLU A 477 -16.48 -5.31 -12.09
C GLU A 477 -15.15 -4.63 -12.45
N LEU A 478 -14.09 -5.41 -12.63
CA LEU A 478 -12.75 -4.94 -12.97
C LEU A 478 -12.64 -4.39 -14.39
N ILE A 479 -13.61 -4.66 -15.26
CA ILE A 479 -13.62 -4.03 -16.59
C ILE A 479 -13.98 -2.55 -16.51
N PHE A 480 -14.40 -2.04 -15.35
CA PHE A 480 -14.81 -0.64 -15.21
C PHE A 480 -14.43 -0.04 -13.86
N ASP A 481 -13.28 -0.43 -13.28
CA ASP A 481 -12.83 0.06 -11.97
C ASP A 481 -11.81 1.22 -12.07
N GLY A 482 -11.54 1.70 -13.29
CA GLY A 482 -10.72 2.88 -13.56
C GLY A 482 -9.21 2.64 -13.37
N LYS A 483 -8.78 1.37 -13.38
CA LYS A 483 -7.41 0.95 -13.15
C LYS A 483 -6.96 0.06 -14.31
N LEU A 484 -6.04 0.59 -15.11
CA LEU A 484 -5.52 -0.10 -16.30
C LEU A 484 -4.72 -1.38 -16.00
N ASP A 485 -4.36 -1.63 -14.74
CA ASP A 485 -3.64 -2.83 -14.30
C ASP A 485 -4.56 -3.89 -13.63
N SER A 486 -5.85 -3.58 -13.43
CA SER A 486 -6.88 -4.59 -13.22
C SER A 486 -7.41 -5.10 -14.55
N PHE A 487 -7.99 -6.28 -14.50
CA PHE A 487 -8.64 -6.92 -15.64
C PHE A 487 -9.56 -8.02 -15.15
N PHE A 488 -10.65 -8.21 -15.87
CA PHE A 488 -11.45 -9.41 -15.82
C PHE A 488 -10.68 -10.56 -16.50
N TRP A 489 -10.81 -11.77 -15.94
CA TRP A 489 -10.26 -13.00 -16.49
C TRP A 489 -11.28 -14.11 -16.28
N SER A 490 -11.79 -14.66 -17.38
CA SER A 490 -12.70 -15.79 -17.31
C SER A 490 -12.02 -17.05 -16.74
N LEU A 491 -12.79 -17.90 -16.08
CA LEU A 491 -12.30 -19.16 -15.50
C LEU A 491 -11.81 -20.14 -16.59
N GLY A 492 -12.43 -20.10 -17.77
CA GLY A 492 -12.09 -20.88 -18.94
C GLY A 492 -12.57 -20.21 -20.23
N GLY A 493 -12.65 -20.97 -21.31
CA GLY A 493 -13.18 -20.52 -22.61
C GLY A 493 -14.62 -20.02 -22.56
N LEU A 494 -15.07 -19.43 -23.67
CA LEU A 494 -16.37 -18.79 -23.81
C LEU A 494 -17.29 -19.63 -24.69
N LYS A 495 -18.59 -19.56 -24.40
CA LYS A 495 -19.65 -20.13 -25.22
C LYS A 495 -20.17 -19.07 -26.19
N ASP A 496 -20.90 -19.53 -27.21
CA ASP A 496 -21.68 -18.62 -28.03
C ASP A 496 -22.67 -17.81 -27.16
N ASN A 497 -22.78 -16.51 -27.44
CA ASN A 497 -23.55 -15.51 -26.70
C ASN A 497 -23.10 -15.20 -25.27
N ASP A 498 -21.95 -15.70 -24.83
CA ASP A 498 -21.37 -15.23 -23.58
C ASP A 498 -21.05 -13.73 -23.62
N HIS A 499 -21.36 -13.02 -22.55
CA HIS A 499 -21.28 -11.56 -22.56
C HIS A 499 -20.97 -10.93 -21.19
N LEU A 500 -20.46 -9.71 -21.27
CA LEU A 500 -20.29 -8.76 -20.17
C LEU A 500 -21.06 -7.49 -20.51
N THR A 501 -21.91 -7.02 -19.59
CA THR A 501 -22.69 -5.80 -19.76
C THR A 501 -22.39 -4.82 -18.64
N ALA A 502 -21.97 -3.61 -19.01
CA ALA A 502 -21.91 -2.47 -18.12
C ALA A 502 -23.21 -1.67 -18.20
N GLU A 503 -23.90 -1.54 -17.07
CA GLU A 503 -25.00 -0.59 -16.89
C GLU A 503 -24.48 0.64 -16.14
N PHE A 504 -24.59 1.78 -16.79
CA PHE A 504 -24.27 3.07 -16.19
C PHE A 504 -25.51 3.63 -15.47
N PRO A 505 -25.34 4.23 -14.28
CA PRO A 505 -26.44 4.86 -13.55
C PRO A 505 -27.07 6.04 -14.29
N TRP A 506 -26.38 6.61 -15.28
CA TRP A 506 -26.86 7.68 -16.15
C TRP A 506 -26.21 7.55 -17.54
N PRO A 507 -26.75 8.22 -18.58
CA PRO A 507 -26.23 8.08 -19.94
C PRO A 507 -24.74 8.43 -20.08
N ALA A 508 -24.03 7.62 -20.87
CA ALA A 508 -22.68 7.90 -21.32
C ALA A 508 -22.68 8.78 -22.58
N THR A 509 -21.59 9.50 -22.82
CA THR A 509 -21.38 10.37 -23.98
C THR A 509 -19.97 10.20 -24.54
N GLY A 510 -19.72 10.70 -25.75
CA GLY A 510 -18.42 10.61 -26.41
C GLY A 510 -18.22 9.26 -27.10
N GLU A 511 -17.13 8.58 -26.79
CA GLU A 511 -16.77 7.29 -27.37
C GLU A 511 -16.56 6.23 -26.29
N VAL A 512 -16.88 4.99 -26.64
CA VAL A 512 -16.54 3.82 -25.83
C VAL A 512 -15.55 2.95 -26.59
N THR A 513 -14.48 2.58 -25.91
CA THR A 513 -13.44 1.68 -26.43
C THR A 513 -13.36 0.45 -25.54
N VAL A 514 -13.34 -0.71 -26.19
CA VAL A 514 -13.13 -2.01 -25.56
C VAL A 514 -11.84 -2.60 -26.11
N ASN A 515 -10.97 -3.07 -25.21
CA ASN A 515 -9.76 -3.79 -25.55
C ASN A 515 -9.70 -5.08 -24.73
N THR A 516 -9.75 -6.21 -25.42
CA THR A 516 -9.56 -7.55 -24.85
C THR A 516 -8.16 -8.06 -25.17
N GLY A 517 -7.68 -9.00 -24.36
CA GLY A 517 -6.30 -9.46 -24.38
C GLY A 517 -5.40 -8.79 -23.34
N LYS A 518 -4.24 -9.40 -23.10
CA LYS A 518 -3.25 -8.98 -22.12
C LYS A 518 -2.16 -8.12 -22.77
N ASN A 519 -1.90 -6.93 -22.23
CA ASN A 519 -0.90 -5.95 -22.66
C ASN A 519 0.32 -6.54 -23.41
N GLY A 520 0.30 -6.51 -24.75
CA GLY A 520 1.42 -6.88 -25.62
C GLY A 520 1.54 -8.36 -26.02
N ILE A 521 0.56 -9.22 -25.69
CA ILE A 521 0.50 -10.64 -26.09
C ILE A 521 -0.90 -10.94 -26.61
N THR A 522 -1.03 -11.84 -27.61
CA THR A 522 -2.33 -12.26 -28.18
C THR A 522 -3.21 -13.06 -27.22
N ALA A 523 -2.71 -13.39 -26.03
CA ALA A 523 -3.41 -14.21 -25.05
C ALA A 523 -4.65 -13.49 -24.49
N GLY A 524 -5.78 -14.19 -24.52
CA GLY A 524 -7.06 -13.76 -23.98
C GLY A 524 -7.80 -12.68 -24.77
N ILE A 525 -7.43 -12.51 -26.05
CA ILE A 525 -8.20 -11.73 -27.02
C ILE A 525 -9.55 -12.40 -27.25
N LEU A 526 -10.63 -11.62 -27.36
CA LEU A 526 -11.90 -12.11 -27.88
C LEU A 526 -11.81 -12.22 -29.41
N GLU A 527 -11.70 -13.45 -29.92
CA GLU A 527 -11.44 -13.72 -31.34
C GLU A 527 -12.67 -13.41 -32.22
N SER A 528 -13.85 -13.81 -31.75
CA SER A 528 -15.13 -13.62 -32.43
C SER A 528 -16.09 -12.91 -31.48
N GLY A 529 -16.12 -11.59 -31.56
CA GLY A 529 -16.93 -10.78 -30.65
C GLY A 529 -17.43 -9.49 -31.27
N ILE A 530 -18.45 -8.94 -30.63
CA ILE A 530 -19.06 -7.67 -31.01
C ILE A 530 -19.24 -6.76 -29.79
N LEU A 531 -19.24 -5.45 -30.06
CA LEU A 531 -19.59 -4.38 -29.15
C LEU A 531 -20.97 -3.82 -29.51
N GLU A 532 -21.87 -3.78 -28.54
CA GLU A 532 -23.27 -3.36 -28.68
C GLU A 532 -23.61 -2.28 -27.64
N LEU A 533 -24.45 -1.32 -28.03
CA LEU A 533 -24.90 -0.21 -27.19
C LEU A 533 -26.42 -0.21 -27.06
N SER A 534 -26.94 0.13 -25.89
CA SER A 534 -28.38 0.20 -25.63
C SER A 534 -28.75 1.33 -24.66
N LYS A 535 -29.99 1.82 -24.79
CA LYS A 535 -30.58 2.81 -23.87
C LYS A 535 -31.34 2.17 -22.72
N ASP A 536 -31.88 0.97 -22.94
CA ASP A 536 -32.84 0.29 -22.05
C ASP A 536 -32.38 -1.12 -21.61
N GLY A 537 -31.26 -1.62 -22.13
CA GLY A 537 -30.71 -2.94 -21.87
C GLY A 537 -31.42 -4.08 -22.64
N ASN A 538 -32.51 -3.77 -23.34
CA ASN A 538 -33.34 -4.76 -24.04
C ASN A 538 -33.21 -4.63 -25.56
N THR A 539 -33.18 -3.40 -26.06
CA THR A 539 -33.07 -3.06 -27.48
C THR A 539 -31.65 -2.63 -27.78
N TRP A 540 -30.94 -3.38 -28.61
CA TRP A 540 -29.53 -3.14 -28.93
C TRP A 540 -29.37 -2.51 -30.31
N GLY A 541 -28.51 -1.50 -30.40
CA GLY A 541 -28.16 -0.85 -31.67
C GLY A 541 -27.30 -1.73 -32.58
N SER A 542 -26.95 -1.21 -33.75
CA SER A 542 -26.08 -1.93 -34.70
C SER A 542 -24.74 -2.29 -34.06
N PRO A 543 -24.35 -3.58 -34.03
CA PRO A 543 -23.11 -4.01 -33.41
C PRO A 543 -21.88 -3.57 -34.21
N LYS A 544 -20.75 -3.47 -33.51
CA LYS A 544 -19.42 -3.33 -34.12
C LYS A 544 -18.59 -4.58 -33.83
N GLU A 545 -18.13 -5.24 -34.88
CA GLU A 545 -17.18 -6.35 -34.74
C GLU A 545 -15.86 -5.88 -34.12
N LEU A 546 -15.33 -6.70 -33.22
CA LEU A 546 -14.01 -6.50 -32.65
C LEU A 546 -12.95 -6.98 -33.65
N PHE A 547 -11.95 -6.14 -33.89
CA PHE A 547 -10.77 -6.50 -34.68
C PHE A 547 -9.58 -6.64 -33.74
N GLU A 548 -8.97 -7.82 -33.72
CA GLU A 548 -7.88 -8.18 -32.77
C GLU A 548 -8.27 -7.89 -31.31
N GLY A 549 -9.52 -8.18 -30.94
CA GLY A 549 -10.03 -7.95 -29.59
C GLY A 549 -10.34 -6.51 -29.23
N SER A 550 -10.26 -5.58 -30.20
CA SER A 550 -10.51 -4.16 -29.98
C SER A 550 -11.69 -3.64 -30.80
N ALA A 551 -12.48 -2.74 -30.21
CA ALA A 551 -13.50 -1.96 -30.91
C ALA A 551 -13.68 -0.61 -30.25
N THR A 552 -13.92 0.42 -31.07
CA THR A 552 -14.35 1.74 -30.63
C THR A 552 -15.66 2.11 -31.32
N LEU A 553 -16.61 2.64 -30.56
CA LEU A 553 -17.89 3.13 -31.05
C LEU A 553 -18.23 4.51 -30.47
N PRO A 554 -18.76 5.45 -31.28
CA PRO A 554 -19.40 6.64 -30.74
C PRO A 554 -20.63 6.24 -29.93
N VAL A 555 -20.85 6.91 -28.80
CA VAL A 555 -21.95 6.62 -27.88
C VAL A 555 -23.17 7.45 -28.26
N PRO A 556 -24.27 6.84 -28.77
CA PRO A 556 -25.49 7.58 -29.08
C PRO A 556 -26.11 8.23 -27.85
N GLN A 557 -26.80 9.35 -28.04
CA GLN A 557 -27.47 10.07 -26.95
C GLN A 557 -28.45 9.16 -26.19
N GLY A 558 -28.31 9.12 -24.85
CA GLY A 558 -29.15 8.32 -23.96
C GLY A 558 -28.67 6.88 -23.75
N THR A 559 -27.52 6.49 -24.30
CA THR A 559 -26.93 5.16 -24.07
C THR A 559 -26.58 4.96 -22.60
N ARG A 560 -27.13 3.91 -21.97
CA ARG A 560 -26.84 3.53 -20.57
C ARG A 560 -26.19 2.16 -20.46
N PHE A 561 -26.24 1.35 -21.50
CA PHE A 561 -25.76 -0.02 -21.49
C PHE A 561 -24.72 -0.21 -22.59
N VAL A 562 -23.60 -0.82 -22.22
CA VAL A 562 -22.55 -1.25 -23.14
C VAL A 562 -22.32 -2.74 -22.92
N ARG A 563 -22.37 -3.52 -23.99
CA ARG A 563 -22.17 -4.97 -23.94
C ARG A 563 -21.08 -5.40 -24.91
N ILE A 564 -20.17 -6.21 -24.42
CA ILE A 564 -19.31 -7.06 -25.25
C ILE A 564 -19.89 -8.47 -25.24
N ARG A 565 -20.02 -9.09 -26.41
CA ARG A 565 -20.62 -10.41 -26.57
C ARG A 565 -19.81 -11.25 -27.54
N ALA A 566 -19.56 -12.51 -27.16
CA ALA A 566 -18.99 -13.52 -28.04
C ALA A 566 -20.01 -13.95 -29.09
N THR A 567 -19.59 -14.07 -30.35
CA THR A 567 -20.41 -14.52 -31.48
C THR A 567 -20.08 -15.93 -31.95
N ALA A 568 -19.08 -16.56 -31.33
CA ALA A 568 -18.74 -17.96 -31.48
C ALA A 568 -18.05 -18.47 -30.20
N PRO A 569 -18.04 -19.79 -29.94
CA PRO A 569 -17.26 -20.36 -28.85
C PRO A 569 -15.76 -20.15 -29.04
N GLN A 570 -15.01 -20.00 -27.95
CA GLN A 570 -13.55 -20.05 -27.95
C GLN A 570 -13.04 -20.86 -26.75
N ASP A 571 -11.99 -21.65 -26.94
CA ASP A 571 -11.44 -22.49 -25.86
C ASP A 571 -10.58 -21.68 -24.88
N GLU A 572 -9.92 -20.64 -25.38
CA GLU A 572 -9.04 -19.78 -24.58
C GLU A 572 -9.83 -18.82 -23.68
N PRO A 573 -9.38 -18.57 -22.44
CA PRO A 573 -10.02 -17.61 -21.54
C PRO A 573 -10.01 -16.17 -22.07
N LEU A 574 -11.09 -15.43 -21.85
CA LEU A 574 -11.14 -13.99 -22.11
C LEU A 574 -10.40 -13.22 -21.01
N ILE A 575 -9.56 -12.28 -21.44
CA ILE A 575 -9.01 -11.22 -20.59
C ILE A 575 -9.57 -9.89 -21.08
N PHE A 576 -10.16 -9.10 -20.19
CA PHE A 576 -10.70 -7.78 -20.52
C PHE A 576 -10.17 -6.77 -19.51
N SER A 577 -9.28 -5.89 -19.97
CA SER A 577 -8.58 -4.93 -19.13
C SER A 577 -9.51 -3.83 -18.62
N GLU A 578 -9.97 -2.95 -19.50
CA GLU A 578 -10.81 -1.81 -19.11
C GLU A 578 -11.73 -1.40 -20.26
N LEU A 579 -12.98 -1.10 -19.92
CA LEU A 579 -13.97 -0.44 -20.76
C LEU A 579 -13.76 1.06 -20.63
N LEU A 580 -13.25 1.68 -21.69
CA LEU A 580 -12.84 3.08 -21.65
C LEU A 580 -13.95 3.96 -22.19
N LEU A 581 -14.42 4.91 -21.38
CA LEU A 581 -15.27 6.02 -21.81
C LEU A 581 -14.42 7.27 -22.00
N THR A 582 -14.53 7.91 -23.16
CA THR A 582 -13.88 9.19 -23.45
C THR A 582 -14.92 10.23 -23.86
N PRO A 583 -15.24 11.21 -23.00
CA PRO A 583 -14.70 11.45 -21.65
C PRO A 583 -15.21 10.44 -20.60
N ALA A 584 -14.49 10.34 -19.48
CA ALA A 584 -14.85 9.46 -18.37
C ALA A 584 -16.20 9.83 -17.73
N LEU A 585 -16.79 8.88 -16.99
CA LEU A 585 -18.01 9.16 -16.25
C LEU A 585 -17.76 10.25 -15.17
N LEU A 586 -18.69 11.19 -14.96
CA LEU A 586 -18.56 12.24 -13.94
C LEU A 586 -19.34 11.81 -12.70
N THR A 587 -18.73 11.85 -11.51
CA THR A 587 -19.44 11.49 -10.27
C THR A 587 -20.50 12.53 -9.91
N PRO A 588 -21.64 12.16 -9.32
CA PRO A 588 -22.71 13.12 -8.98
C PRO A 588 -22.29 14.15 -7.94
N VAL A 589 -21.36 13.79 -7.06
CA VAL A 589 -20.58 14.73 -6.25
C VAL A 589 -19.18 14.75 -6.83
N HIS A 590 -18.84 15.83 -7.54
CA HIS A 590 -17.57 15.98 -8.26
C HIS A 590 -16.74 17.10 -7.67
N GLN A 591 -15.46 16.85 -7.50
CA GLN A 591 -14.48 17.87 -7.18
C GLN A 591 -13.22 17.66 -8.02
N GLU A 592 -12.83 18.68 -8.77
CA GLU A 592 -11.60 18.67 -9.57
C GLU A 592 -10.71 19.85 -9.20
N LYS A 593 -9.41 19.58 -9.12
CA LYS A 593 -8.37 20.58 -8.87
C LYS A 593 -7.42 20.63 -10.05
N ARG A 594 -7.09 21.82 -10.55
CA ARG A 594 -6.08 22.02 -11.60
C ARG A 594 -5.07 23.08 -11.18
N GLU A 595 -3.79 22.77 -11.34
CA GLU A 595 -2.73 23.76 -11.24
C GLU A 595 -2.67 24.62 -12.50
N VAL A 596 -2.54 25.92 -12.30
CA VAL A 596 -2.34 26.89 -13.37
C VAL A 596 -1.10 27.73 -13.05
N GLU A 597 -0.19 27.84 -14.01
CA GLU A 597 1.03 28.64 -13.85
C GLU A 597 0.81 30.10 -14.25
N LEU A 598 1.13 31.01 -13.33
CA LEU A 598 1.15 32.45 -13.59
C LEU A 598 2.50 32.82 -14.22
N ARG A 599 2.47 33.50 -15.38
CA ARG A 599 3.67 33.86 -16.15
C ARG A 599 4.66 34.72 -15.37
N PHE A 600 4.19 35.58 -14.46
CA PHE A 600 5.05 36.39 -13.60
C PHE A 600 5.34 35.62 -12.32
N LYS A 601 6.63 35.31 -12.09
CA LYS A 601 7.19 34.57 -10.92
C LYS A 601 7.04 33.03 -10.93
N LYS A 602 6.58 32.39 -12.01
CA LYS A 602 6.33 30.93 -12.08
C LYS A 602 5.51 30.41 -10.89
N LYS A 603 4.60 31.24 -10.38
CA LYS A 603 3.78 30.89 -9.23
C LYS A 603 2.67 29.96 -9.72
N LYS A 604 2.61 28.76 -9.17
CA LYS A 604 1.50 27.82 -9.39
C LYS A 604 0.35 28.19 -8.46
N ILE A 605 -0.86 28.25 -9.01
CA ILE A 605 -2.10 28.41 -8.25
C ILE A 605 -3.04 27.24 -8.53
N GLU A 606 -3.76 26.79 -7.50
CA GLU A 606 -4.75 25.72 -7.62
C GLU A 606 -6.14 26.31 -7.86
N LEU A 607 -6.81 25.89 -8.94
CA LEU A 607 -8.22 26.15 -9.20
C LEU A 607 -9.04 24.92 -8.78
N THR A 608 -10.19 25.14 -8.16
CA THR A 608 -11.10 24.08 -7.71
C THR A 608 -12.47 24.23 -8.37
N PHE A 609 -12.94 23.19 -9.04
CA PHE A 609 -14.33 23.07 -9.47
C PHE A 609 -15.05 22.09 -8.56
N LYS A 610 -16.24 22.47 -8.08
CA LYS A 610 -17.12 21.62 -7.27
C LYS A 610 -18.49 21.57 -7.91
N ALA A 611 -19.07 20.38 -7.98
CA ALA A 611 -20.45 20.22 -8.39
C ALA A 611 -21.12 19.12 -7.58
N ASP A 612 -22.34 19.40 -7.12
CA ASP A 612 -23.25 18.39 -6.62
C ASP A 612 -24.49 18.39 -7.52
N PHE A 613 -24.68 17.30 -8.25
CA PHE A 613 -25.86 17.03 -9.05
C PHE A 613 -26.45 15.66 -8.69
N SER A 614 -26.17 15.17 -7.49
CA SER A 614 -26.67 13.88 -6.97
C SER A 614 -28.20 13.75 -6.96
N LYS A 615 -28.92 14.86 -6.81
CA LYS A 615 -30.39 14.85 -6.85
C LYS A 615 -30.97 15.02 -8.25
N ASN A 616 -30.17 15.46 -9.22
CA ASN A 616 -30.57 15.75 -10.60
C ASN A 616 -29.50 15.24 -11.58
N PRO A 617 -29.27 13.90 -11.66
CA PRO A 617 -28.22 13.29 -12.47
C PRO A 617 -28.31 13.64 -13.96
N GLU A 618 -29.48 14.05 -14.45
CA GLU A 618 -29.72 14.51 -15.82
C GLU A 618 -28.93 15.77 -16.20
N PHE A 619 -28.50 16.60 -15.25
CA PHE A 619 -27.73 17.82 -15.52
C PHE A 619 -26.23 17.57 -15.72
N ARG A 620 -25.80 16.30 -15.73
CA ARG A 620 -24.39 15.93 -15.84
C ARG A 620 -23.68 16.56 -17.04
N ASP A 621 -24.33 16.59 -18.20
CA ASP A 621 -23.74 17.19 -19.41
C ASP A 621 -23.55 18.70 -19.25
N GLU A 622 -24.50 19.38 -18.60
CA GLU A 622 -24.38 20.81 -18.28
C GLU A 622 -23.24 21.07 -17.29
N VAL A 623 -23.10 20.22 -16.27
CA VAL A 623 -22.01 20.29 -15.28
C VAL A 623 -20.65 20.08 -15.96
N GLU A 624 -20.55 19.13 -16.88
CA GLU A 624 -19.32 18.87 -17.65
C GLU A 624 -18.95 20.05 -18.56
N ILE A 625 -19.93 20.63 -19.26
CA ILE A 625 -19.73 21.85 -20.05
C ILE A 625 -19.28 23.00 -19.13
N ALA A 626 -19.92 23.17 -17.97
CA ALA A 626 -19.58 24.22 -17.02
C ALA A 626 -18.16 24.07 -16.47
N ARG A 627 -17.77 22.83 -16.13
CA ARG A 627 -16.42 22.45 -15.68
C ARG A 627 -15.36 22.85 -16.71
N ARG A 628 -15.59 22.49 -17.98
CA ARG A 628 -14.69 22.86 -19.09
C ARG A 628 -14.56 24.38 -19.22
N ILE A 629 -15.69 25.09 -19.24
CA ILE A 629 -15.72 26.55 -19.41
C ILE A 629 -15.01 27.25 -18.24
N PHE A 630 -15.20 26.79 -17.01
CA PHE A 630 -14.50 27.35 -15.83
C PHE A 630 -12.99 27.26 -15.99
N PHE A 631 -12.44 26.07 -16.21
CA PHE A 631 -10.99 25.88 -16.29
C PHE A 631 -10.35 26.58 -17.51
N GLU A 632 -11.06 26.66 -18.64
CA GLU A 632 -10.58 27.36 -19.83
C GLU A 632 -10.61 28.89 -19.68
N ASN A 633 -11.60 29.44 -18.96
CA ASN A 633 -11.83 30.89 -18.94
C ASN A 633 -11.34 31.61 -17.69
N TRP A 634 -11.09 30.91 -16.57
CA TRP A 634 -10.65 31.56 -15.31
C TRP A 634 -9.40 32.43 -15.52
N LEU A 635 -8.32 31.87 -16.08
CA LEU A 635 -7.05 32.59 -16.22
C LEU A 635 -7.12 33.71 -17.27
N PRO A 636 -7.66 33.49 -18.49
CA PRO A 636 -7.86 34.58 -19.44
C PRO A 636 -8.68 35.74 -18.88
N LEU A 637 -9.77 35.46 -18.18
CA LEU A 637 -10.62 36.49 -17.58
C LEU A 637 -9.87 37.25 -16.48
N ALA A 638 -9.27 36.54 -15.52
CA ALA A 638 -8.54 37.16 -14.40
C ALA A 638 -7.36 38.02 -14.87
N LYS A 639 -6.69 37.66 -15.97
CA LYS A 639 -5.64 38.48 -16.60
C LYS A 639 -6.19 39.77 -17.20
N ARG A 640 -7.32 39.70 -17.91
CA ARG A 640 -7.95 40.87 -18.56
C ARG A 640 -8.47 41.92 -17.58
N ILE A 641 -8.60 41.57 -16.29
CA ILE A 641 -8.93 42.51 -15.20
C ILE A 641 -7.80 42.68 -14.17
N GLY A 642 -6.64 42.04 -14.39
CA GLY A 642 -5.47 42.20 -13.53
C GLY A 642 -5.58 41.61 -12.13
N THR A 643 -6.46 40.62 -11.92
CA THR A 643 -6.72 40.00 -10.61
C THR A 643 -6.07 38.64 -10.42
N ALA A 644 -5.43 38.07 -11.46
CA ALA A 644 -4.85 36.72 -11.42
C ALA A 644 -3.82 36.51 -10.30
N ASP A 645 -3.03 37.53 -9.96
CA ASP A 645 -1.95 37.45 -8.97
C ASP A 645 -2.39 37.73 -7.52
N TYR A 646 -3.64 38.18 -7.33
CA TYR A 646 -4.16 38.56 -6.01
C TYR A 646 -4.43 37.30 -5.16
N PRO A 647 -3.93 37.24 -3.90
CA PRO A 647 -4.13 36.08 -3.03
C PRO A 647 -5.60 35.78 -2.73
N ASP A 648 -6.45 36.80 -2.69
CA ASP A 648 -7.88 36.78 -2.36
C ASP A 648 -8.79 36.61 -3.58
N THR A 649 -8.25 36.53 -4.81
CA THR A 649 -9.06 36.23 -5.99
C THR A 649 -9.67 34.84 -5.88
N PRO A 650 -11.00 34.68 -5.93
CA PRO A 650 -11.65 33.38 -5.85
C PRO A 650 -11.14 32.40 -6.89
N ARG A 651 -10.81 31.18 -6.43
CA ARG A 651 -10.29 30.07 -7.24
C ARG A 651 -11.21 28.86 -7.23
N THR A 652 -12.35 28.97 -6.56
CA THR A 652 -13.35 27.92 -6.45
C THR A 652 -14.59 28.31 -7.21
N PHE A 653 -15.08 27.43 -8.08
CA PHE A 653 -16.39 27.54 -8.71
C PHE A 653 -17.25 26.36 -8.26
N GLU A 654 -18.43 26.67 -7.73
CA GLU A 654 -19.31 25.70 -7.09
C GLU A 654 -20.69 25.71 -7.74
N ILE A 655 -21.17 24.51 -8.07
CA ILE A 655 -22.51 24.22 -8.56
C ILE A 655 -23.23 23.42 -7.48
N GLU A 656 -24.37 23.94 -7.03
CA GLU A 656 -25.20 23.28 -6.03
C GLU A 656 -26.25 22.39 -6.70
N SER A 657 -26.78 21.44 -5.93
CA SER A 657 -27.82 20.52 -6.41
C SER A 657 -29.07 21.27 -6.88
N GLY A 658 -29.37 21.12 -8.17
CA GLY A 658 -30.52 21.76 -8.83
C GLY A 658 -30.14 22.84 -9.84
N GLU A 659 -28.83 23.05 -10.06
CA GLU A 659 -28.30 23.99 -11.03
C GLU A 659 -27.27 23.33 -11.97
N PRO A 660 -27.10 23.79 -13.22
CA PRO A 660 -28.04 24.61 -13.98
C PRO A 660 -29.24 23.76 -14.43
N GLY A 661 -30.42 24.36 -14.49
CA GLY A 661 -31.64 23.64 -14.87
C GLY A 661 -31.88 23.68 -16.37
N ASN A 662 -31.63 22.56 -17.05
CA ASN A 662 -32.06 22.27 -18.43
C ASN A 662 -31.63 23.35 -19.46
N LEU A 663 -30.33 23.66 -19.50
CA LEU A 663 -29.75 24.65 -20.39
C LEU A 663 -29.09 24.02 -21.64
N THR A 664 -29.19 24.70 -22.77
CA THR A 664 -28.33 24.40 -23.95
C THR A 664 -26.87 24.75 -23.66
N GLU A 665 -25.93 24.16 -24.41
CA GLU A 665 -24.49 24.44 -24.25
C GLU A 665 -24.14 25.95 -24.30
N ALA A 666 -24.78 26.70 -25.21
CA ALA A 666 -24.60 28.14 -25.31
C ALA A 666 -25.11 28.89 -24.05
N GLN A 667 -26.20 28.42 -23.47
CA GLN A 667 -26.77 28.98 -22.23
C GLN A 667 -25.92 28.62 -21.00
N VAL A 668 -25.34 27.41 -20.93
CA VAL A 668 -24.39 27.03 -19.88
C VAL A 668 -23.18 27.96 -19.88
N LYS A 669 -22.66 28.31 -21.07
CA LYS A 669 -21.55 29.27 -21.19
C LYS A 669 -21.89 30.64 -20.59
N ASP A 670 -23.02 31.21 -20.98
CA ASP A 670 -23.46 32.50 -20.43
C ASP A 670 -23.69 32.41 -18.91
N TRP A 671 -24.29 31.30 -18.44
CA TRP A 671 -24.52 31.03 -17.03
C TRP A 671 -23.23 30.98 -16.21
N VAL A 672 -22.20 30.26 -16.68
CA VAL A 672 -20.88 30.21 -16.01
C VAL A 672 -20.26 31.60 -15.97
N LEU A 673 -20.24 32.33 -17.09
CA LEU A 673 -19.62 33.65 -17.16
C LEU A 673 -20.31 34.66 -16.25
N LYS A 674 -21.64 34.62 -16.15
CA LYS A 674 -22.43 35.48 -15.23
C LYS A 674 -22.08 35.29 -13.77
N ARG A 675 -21.68 34.07 -13.35
CA ARG A 675 -21.26 33.78 -11.97
C ARG A 675 -19.77 34.02 -11.75
N LEU A 676 -18.94 33.61 -12.71
CA LEU A 676 -17.48 33.65 -12.60
C LEU A 676 -16.93 35.09 -12.61
N ILE A 677 -17.40 35.93 -13.52
CA ILE A 677 -16.82 37.28 -13.70
C ILE A 677 -16.98 38.15 -12.44
N PRO A 678 -18.16 38.25 -11.79
CA PRO A 678 -18.30 39.02 -10.56
C PRO A 678 -17.40 38.53 -9.42
N GLN A 679 -17.23 37.21 -9.28
CA GLN A 679 -16.32 36.63 -8.28
C GLN A 679 -14.86 37.05 -8.53
N LEU A 680 -14.42 37.03 -9.79
CA LEU A 680 -13.07 37.45 -10.15
C LEU A 680 -12.80 38.94 -9.90
N GLN A 681 -13.84 39.77 -9.96
CA GLN A 681 -13.73 41.21 -9.69
C GLN A 681 -13.49 41.47 -8.20
N ASN A 682 -14.31 40.89 -7.31
CA ASN A 682 -14.29 41.12 -5.86
C ASN A 682 -14.08 42.61 -5.48
N TYR A 683 -14.80 43.50 -6.14
CA TYR A 683 -14.62 44.94 -5.94
C TYR A 683 -15.32 45.41 -4.64
N PRO A 684 -14.74 46.36 -3.92
CA PRO A 684 -15.39 46.99 -2.77
C PRO A 684 -16.63 47.79 -3.21
N ALA A 685 -17.61 47.90 -2.33
CA ALA A 685 -18.92 48.53 -2.61
C ALA A 685 -18.84 50.00 -3.05
N ASN A 686 -17.72 50.69 -2.78
CA ASN A 686 -17.48 52.07 -3.22
C ASN A 686 -16.95 52.18 -4.65
N SER A 687 -16.74 51.07 -5.37
CA SER A 687 -16.30 51.08 -6.76
C SER A 687 -17.41 51.64 -7.67
N PRO A 688 -17.08 52.47 -8.68
CA PRO A 688 -18.10 53.07 -9.54
C PRO A 688 -18.89 52.01 -10.31
N ASN A 689 -20.21 51.96 -10.09
CA ASN A 689 -21.09 50.93 -10.65
C ASN A 689 -21.00 50.80 -12.18
N TRP A 690 -20.83 51.92 -12.89
CA TRP A 690 -20.68 51.92 -14.35
C TRP A 690 -19.41 51.18 -14.81
N ILE A 691 -18.31 51.27 -14.07
CA ILE A 691 -17.08 50.52 -14.35
C ILE A 691 -17.29 49.04 -14.06
N VAL A 692 -17.89 48.71 -12.91
CA VAL A 692 -18.16 47.32 -12.50
C VAL A 692 -18.98 46.60 -13.57
N THR A 693 -20.15 47.14 -13.88
CA THR A 693 -21.10 46.55 -14.83
C THR A 693 -20.60 46.63 -16.29
N GLY A 694 -19.86 47.68 -16.65
CA GLY A 694 -19.24 47.81 -17.98
C GLY A 694 -18.14 46.78 -18.25
N ILE A 695 -17.27 46.52 -17.26
CA ILE A 695 -16.27 45.45 -17.36
C ILE A 695 -16.96 44.09 -17.47
N GLN A 696 -18.00 43.84 -16.66
CA GLN A 696 -18.78 42.59 -16.72
C GLN A 696 -19.39 42.34 -18.10
N ALA A 697 -20.01 43.37 -18.69
CA ALA A 697 -20.62 43.28 -20.01
C ALA A 697 -19.55 43.06 -21.10
N ARG A 698 -18.44 43.80 -21.07
CA ARG A 698 -17.32 43.62 -22.02
C ARG A 698 -16.73 42.21 -21.98
N LEU A 699 -16.52 41.65 -20.79
CA LEU A 699 -15.94 40.30 -20.65
C LEU A 699 -16.88 39.20 -21.13
N ARG A 700 -18.21 39.41 -21.05
CA ARG A 700 -19.22 38.51 -21.62
C ARG A 700 -19.43 38.69 -23.12
N GLY A 701 -18.83 39.72 -23.73
CA GLY A 701 -19.07 40.09 -25.13
C GLY A 701 -20.40 40.83 -25.35
N ASP A 702 -21.06 41.27 -24.29
CA ASP A 702 -22.27 42.09 -24.34
C ASP A 702 -21.88 43.56 -24.61
N ILE A 703 -21.54 43.83 -25.87
CA ILE A 703 -21.08 45.13 -26.34
C ILE A 703 -22.16 45.70 -27.26
N ALA A 704 -22.63 46.92 -26.97
CA ALA A 704 -23.63 47.59 -27.80
C ALA A 704 -23.10 47.77 -29.22
N LYS A 705 -23.85 47.28 -30.22
CA LYS A 705 -23.49 47.40 -31.65
C LYS A 705 -23.58 48.84 -32.15
N ASP A 706 -24.57 49.59 -31.66
CA ASP A 706 -24.76 51.02 -31.92
C ASP A 706 -24.92 51.76 -30.59
N PRO A 707 -23.80 52.08 -29.90
CA PRO A 707 -23.83 52.67 -28.57
C PRO A 707 -24.23 54.15 -28.62
N ASP A 708 -25.11 54.57 -27.69
CA ASP A 708 -25.29 56.00 -27.41
C ASP A 708 -24.04 56.49 -26.67
N LYS A 709 -23.10 57.05 -27.42
CA LYS A 709 -21.78 57.45 -26.92
C LYS A 709 -21.86 58.52 -25.81
N ARG A 710 -22.99 59.20 -25.64
CA ARG A 710 -23.23 60.14 -24.53
C ARG A 710 -23.50 59.41 -23.20
N LYS A 711 -23.93 58.15 -23.26
CA LYS A 711 -24.27 57.30 -22.10
C LYS A 711 -23.15 56.34 -21.70
N PHE A 712 -21.90 56.64 -22.03
CA PHE A 712 -20.76 55.76 -21.72
C PHE A 712 -20.54 55.46 -20.22
N LYS A 713 -21.15 56.23 -19.30
CA LYS A 713 -21.16 56.01 -17.83
C LYS A 713 -22.45 55.34 -17.31
N GLU A 714 -23.34 54.83 -18.17
CA GLU A 714 -24.59 54.19 -17.74
C GLU A 714 -24.39 52.78 -17.15
N GLY A 715 -23.24 52.15 -17.44
CA GLY A 715 -22.98 50.75 -17.13
C GLY A 715 -23.38 49.80 -18.27
N GLY A 716 -23.26 48.50 -18.03
CA GLY A 716 -23.67 47.47 -18.99
C GLY A 716 -23.04 47.60 -20.38
N SER A 717 -23.82 47.31 -21.42
CA SER A 717 -23.34 47.21 -22.80
C SER A 717 -22.90 48.56 -23.41
N GLN A 718 -23.44 49.68 -22.94
CA GLN A 718 -23.03 51.04 -23.34
C GLN A 718 -21.62 51.35 -22.85
N THR A 719 -21.36 51.14 -21.55
CA THR A 719 -20.00 51.28 -21.02
C THR A 719 -19.05 50.24 -21.60
N ALA A 720 -19.52 49.01 -21.86
CA ALA A 720 -18.70 47.98 -22.49
C ALA A 720 -18.17 48.40 -23.87
N ALA A 721 -18.98 49.10 -24.67
CA ALA A 721 -18.56 49.64 -25.96
C ALA A 721 -17.48 50.73 -25.81
N PHE A 722 -17.60 51.59 -24.81
CA PHE A 722 -16.55 52.56 -24.47
C PHE A 722 -15.25 51.86 -24.03
N PHE A 723 -15.32 50.86 -23.14
CA PHE A 723 -14.14 50.11 -22.72
C PHE A 723 -13.54 49.30 -23.86
N ASP A 724 -14.33 48.72 -24.75
CA ASP A 724 -13.81 48.04 -25.93
C ASP A 724 -13.06 49.02 -26.86
N TRP A 725 -13.60 50.22 -27.06
CA TRP A 725 -12.92 51.29 -27.77
C TRP A 725 -11.61 51.71 -27.07
N ILE A 726 -11.60 51.88 -25.75
CA ILE A 726 -10.38 52.17 -24.98
C ILE A 726 -9.33 51.08 -25.17
N ALA A 727 -9.71 49.81 -25.06
CA ALA A 727 -8.78 48.68 -25.22
C ALA A 727 -8.11 48.69 -26.60
N LYS A 728 -8.88 49.03 -27.65
CA LYS A 728 -8.42 49.10 -29.04
C LYS A 728 -7.53 50.31 -29.32
N THR A 729 -7.80 51.47 -28.70
CA THR A 729 -7.15 52.75 -29.04
C THR A 729 -6.05 53.17 -28.06
N HIS A 730 -6.12 52.75 -26.80
CA HIS A 730 -5.24 53.16 -25.70
C HIS A 730 -4.63 51.96 -24.94
N ARG A 731 -4.69 50.76 -25.55
CA ARG A 731 -4.20 49.46 -25.06
C ARG A 731 -5.00 48.89 -23.89
N GLU A 732 -5.04 47.56 -23.79
CA GLU A 732 -5.83 46.84 -22.78
C GLU A 732 -5.29 47.04 -21.35
N GLU A 733 -3.99 47.29 -21.20
CA GLU A 733 -3.33 47.54 -19.91
C GLU A 733 -3.91 48.74 -19.17
N SER A 734 -4.42 49.74 -19.89
CA SER A 734 -5.09 50.90 -19.30
C SER A 734 -6.33 50.47 -18.51
N LEU A 735 -7.12 49.54 -19.05
CA LEU A 735 -8.32 49.02 -18.38
C LEU A 735 -7.98 48.06 -17.26
N ILE A 736 -6.93 47.25 -17.44
CA ILE A 736 -6.40 46.40 -16.37
C ILE A 736 -6.01 47.25 -15.16
N ALA A 737 -5.33 48.37 -15.37
CA ALA A 737 -4.90 49.25 -14.29
C ALA A 737 -6.08 49.95 -13.60
N ILE A 738 -7.07 50.42 -14.35
CA ILE A 738 -8.32 50.96 -13.78
C ILE A 738 -9.08 49.90 -12.98
N SER A 739 -9.12 48.67 -13.48
CA SER A 739 -9.74 47.52 -12.82
C SER A 739 -9.05 47.19 -11.49
N GLN A 740 -7.71 47.20 -11.46
CA GLN A 740 -6.91 47.02 -10.25
C GLN A 740 -7.14 48.14 -9.23
N ASP A 741 -7.24 49.39 -9.67
CA ASP A 741 -7.58 50.50 -8.78
C ASP A 741 -8.97 50.36 -8.15
N CYS A 742 -9.95 49.88 -8.92
CA CYS A 742 -11.28 49.60 -8.40
C CYS A 742 -11.22 48.51 -7.33
N ARG A 743 -10.53 47.39 -7.62
CA ARG A 743 -10.33 46.30 -6.65
C ARG A 743 -9.67 46.76 -5.35
N ASN A 744 -8.66 47.62 -5.44
CA ASN A 744 -7.94 48.15 -4.28
C ASN A 744 -8.72 49.25 -3.53
N GLY A 745 -9.91 49.63 -3.99
CA GLY A 745 -10.69 50.74 -3.42
C GLY A 745 -10.02 52.11 -3.58
N SER A 746 -9.03 52.22 -4.49
CA SER A 746 -8.20 53.40 -4.69
C SER A 746 -8.55 54.19 -5.96
N TYR A 747 -9.64 53.82 -6.65
CA TYR A 747 -10.07 54.46 -7.87
C TYR A 747 -10.33 55.96 -7.68
N ARG A 748 -9.76 56.77 -8.58
CA ARG A 748 -10.04 58.20 -8.75
C ARG A 748 -10.12 58.51 -10.23
N GLU A 749 -11.00 59.44 -10.64
CA GLU A 749 -11.16 59.79 -12.06
C GLU A 749 -9.85 60.32 -12.69
N THR A 750 -8.94 60.88 -11.90
CA THR A 750 -7.60 61.31 -12.35
C THR A 750 -6.71 60.16 -12.83
N ARG A 751 -7.01 58.91 -12.46
CA ARG A 751 -6.25 57.71 -12.88
C ARG A 751 -6.37 57.43 -14.37
N TRP A 752 -7.47 57.85 -15.02
CA TRP A 752 -7.60 57.78 -16.47
C TRP A 752 -6.46 58.52 -17.18
N LYS A 753 -6.13 59.74 -16.74
CA LYS A 753 -5.03 60.51 -17.31
C LYS A 753 -3.67 59.84 -17.12
N LEU A 754 -3.48 59.15 -16.00
CA LEU A 754 -2.24 58.44 -15.72
C LEU A 754 -2.02 57.28 -16.70
N PHE A 755 -3.06 56.48 -16.97
CA PHE A 755 -2.91 55.26 -17.77
C PHE A 755 -3.09 55.48 -19.27
N THR A 756 -3.96 56.41 -19.69
CA THR A 756 -4.25 56.66 -21.12
C THR A 756 -3.57 57.92 -21.67
N ARG A 757 -2.91 58.71 -20.80
CA ARG A 757 -2.43 60.08 -21.08
C ARG A 757 -3.53 61.11 -21.36
N LYS A 758 -4.81 60.75 -21.18
CA LYS A 758 -5.99 61.61 -21.37
C LYS A 758 -6.94 61.48 -20.19
N SER A 759 -7.46 62.61 -19.72
CA SER A 759 -8.54 62.63 -18.73
C SER A 759 -9.78 61.92 -19.24
N LEU A 760 -10.67 61.49 -18.34
CA LEU A 760 -11.91 60.83 -18.73
C LEU A 760 -12.80 61.73 -19.61
N ALA A 761 -12.77 63.04 -19.39
CA ALA A 761 -13.48 64.01 -20.24
C ALA A 761 -12.91 64.08 -21.67
N GLU A 762 -11.58 64.09 -21.82
CA GLU A 762 -10.92 64.04 -23.14
C GLU A 762 -11.20 62.72 -23.86
N LEU A 763 -11.19 61.59 -23.14
CA LEU A 763 -11.54 60.28 -23.68
C LEU A 763 -13.01 60.23 -24.14
N ALA A 764 -13.93 60.81 -23.36
CA ALA A 764 -15.35 60.86 -23.70
C ALA A 764 -15.59 61.68 -24.98
N ALA A 765 -14.93 62.84 -25.12
CA ALA A 765 -15.02 63.65 -26.32
C ALA A 765 -14.49 62.92 -27.55
N LEU A 766 -13.36 62.23 -27.43
CA LEU A 766 -12.79 61.42 -28.51
C LEU A 766 -13.67 60.23 -28.88
N TYR A 767 -14.25 59.55 -27.88
CA TYR A 767 -15.16 58.45 -28.13
C TYR A 767 -16.41 58.91 -28.88
N GLN A 768 -17.00 60.03 -28.45
CA GLN A 768 -18.19 60.61 -29.09
C GLN A 768 -17.94 61.10 -30.52
N ALA A 769 -16.71 61.55 -30.82
CA ALA A 769 -16.30 61.98 -32.15
C ALA A 769 -15.77 60.83 -33.03
N ALA A 770 -15.53 59.64 -32.46
CA ALA A 770 -15.09 58.49 -33.24
C ALA A 770 -16.18 58.07 -34.24
N PRO A 771 -15.83 57.58 -35.43
CA PRO A 771 -16.79 57.04 -36.39
C PRO A 771 -17.53 55.81 -35.84
#